data_AF-A0AA47LYY6-F1
#
_entry.id   AF-A0AA47LYY6-F1
#
_cell.length_a   1.000
_cell.length_b   1.000
_cell.length_c   1.000
_cell.angle_alpha   90.00
_cell.angle_beta   90.00
_cell.angle_gamma   90.00
#
_symmetry.space_group_name_H-M   'P 1'
#
loop_
_entity.id
_entity.type
_entity.pdbx_description
1 polymer ?
#
loop_
_entity_poly.entity_id
_entity_poly.type
_entity_poly.pdbx_seq_one_letter_code
_entity_poly.pdbx_strand_id
1 'polypeptide(L)'
;MSPLLCCRFPPPQEDDDLPYEEEIIRNPYSVKCWMRYLEFKQNGPKATLNMIYERALKELPGSYKLWYNYLRERRKQVKGKCISETVYEEVNNCHERALVFMHKMPRIWLDYCQFLVAQCKITRSRRSFDRALRALPVTQHPRIWPLYLRFARKLPLPETAIRVYRRYLKLSPENAEEYIDYLRSIGRLDEAAVRLAAIVNDENFVSKEGKSNYQLWHELCDLISQNPDKVKSLKVGAIIRGGLTRFTDQQGKLWCSLADYYIRSGHFEKARDVYEEAILTVVTVRDFTQVFDSYAQFEESMIAAKMETTSEMGKDEDDDIDLELRLARFEQLIARRPLLLNSVLLRQNPHNVHEWHKRVKLYEGNPRQIINTYTEAVQIVDPLKATGKPHSLWVSFAKFYEENEQLDDARTIFEKATKVSFKQVDDLSGVWCEYGEMELRHENYEQALRILRKATAIPAKKAEYFDVSEPVQNRVFKSLKVWSMLADLEESLGTFQSTKAVYDRIIDLRIATPQIIINYAMFLEEHNYFEESFKAYERGIALFRWPNVYDIWNTYLTKFIDRYGGKKLERARDLFEQALDGCPAKFAKTIYLLYAKLEEEYGLARHAMAVYERATQAVDTAERHHMFNIYIKRAAEIYGVTYTRAIYQKAIEVLPDENSRDMCVRFADMESKLGEIDRARAIYSYCSQICDPRVRRGAAVFSPPADRQRVVSRVVRFLGDSIPYACLSLSVF
;
A
#
# COMPACT_ATOMS: atom_id res chain seq x y z
N MET A 1 -4.87 64.53 -61.80
CA MET A 1 -3.97 65.02 -62.87
C MET A 1 -2.74 64.14 -62.89
N SER A 2 -2.44 63.60 -64.07
CA SER A 2 -1.47 62.56 -64.35
C SER A 2 -0.02 63.01 -64.07
N PRO A 3 0.79 62.28 -63.29
CA PRO A 3 2.24 62.43 -63.32
C PRO A 3 2.81 61.44 -64.34
N LEU A 4 2.50 61.63 -65.62
CA LEU A 4 2.94 60.73 -66.71
C LEU A 4 4.07 61.29 -67.57
N LEU A 5 4.74 62.37 -67.15
CA LEU A 5 5.74 63.05 -67.99
C LEU A 5 7.16 63.14 -67.39
N CYS A 6 7.45 62.53 -66.25
CA CYS A 6 8.79 62.62 -65.63
C CYS A 6 9.59 61.29 -65.62
N CYS A 7 9.36 60.40 -66.61
CA CYS A 7 10.07 59.11 -66.70
C CYS A 7 10.82 58.89 -68.03
N ARG A 8 11.06 59.93 -68.83
CA ARG A 8 11.84 59.84 -70.09
C ARG A 8 13.25 60.43 -70.03
N PHE A 9 13.69 60.95 -68.89
CA PHE A 9 15.07 61.38 -68.72
C PHE A 9 15.86 60.31 -67.97
N PRO A 10 16.98 59.80 -68.51
CA PRO A 10 17.91 59.02 -67.70
C PRO A 10 18.39 59.87 -66.51
N PRO A 11 18.80 59.27 -65.38
CA PRO A 11 19.48 60.03 -64.33
C PRO A 11 20.69 60.77 -64.95
N PRO A 12 21.19 61.86 -64.36
CA PRO A 12 22.44 62.46 -64.82
C PRO A 12 23.49 61.33 -64.86
N GLN A 13 23.89 60.96 -66.09
CA GLN A 13 24.81 59.86 -66.32
C GLN A 13 26.18 60.35 -65.87
N GLU A 14 26.64 59.86 -64.74
CA GLU A 14 28.07 59.87 -64.42
C GLU A 14 28.72 58.86 -65.38
N ASP A 15 29.89 59.16 -65.97
CA ASP A 15 30.53 58.29 -66.99
C ASP A 15 30.74 56.83 -66.50
N ASP A 16 30.80 56.64 -65.18
CA ASP A 16 30.91 55.34 -64.52
C ASP A 16 29.64 54.46 -64.61
N ASP A 17 28.49 55.00 -65.04
CA ASP A 17 27.22 54.27 -65.17
C ASP A 17 27.03 53.57 -66.53
N LEU A 18 27.76 54.03 -67.55
CA LEU A 18 27.66 53.54 -68.93
C LEU A 18 27.85 52.02 -69.06
N PRO A 19 28.84 51.38 -68.41
CA PRO A 19 29.03 49.93 -68.53
C PRO A 19 27.84 49.11 -68.03
N TYR A 20 27.20 49.57 -66.95
CA TYR A 20 26.06 48.88 -66.36
C TYR A 20 24.76 49.13 -67.14
N GLU A 21 24.58 50.33 -67.69
CA GLU A 21 23.45 50.66 -68.56
C GLU A 21 23.50 49.86 -69.88
N GLU A 22 24.68 49.69 -70.47
CA GLU A 22 24.87 48.83 -71.64
C GLU A 22 24.57 47.35 -71.33
N GLU A 23 25.01 46.84 -70.18
CA GLU A 23 24.71 45.48 -69.73
C GLU A 23 23.20 45.25 -69.52
N ILE A 24 22.49 46.26 -69.01
CA ILE A 24 21.05 46.21 -68.79
C ILE A 24 20.29 46.24 -70.12
N ILE A 25 20.70 47.08 -71.08
CA ILE A 25 20.09 47.13 -72.41
C ILE A 25 20.30 45.81 -73.15
N ARG A 26 21.47 45.19 -73.00
CA ARG A 26 21.79 43.88 -73.62
C ARG A 26 21.01 42.74 -72.98
N ASN A 27 20.78 42.77 -71.65
CA ASN A 27 20.06 41.71 -70.94
C ASN A 27 18.98 42.25 -69.97
N PRO A 28 17.86 42.80 -70.48
CA PRO A 28 16.85 43.46 -69.64
C PRO A 28 16.16 42.53 -68.63
N TYR A 29 16.06 41.23 -68.94
CA TYR A 29 15.37 40.26 -68.10
C TYR A 29 16.27 39.57 -67.06
N SER A 30 17.57 39.92 -66.99
CA SER A 30 18.51 39.32 -66.04
C SER A 30 18.51 40.04 -64.70
N VAL A 31 17.96 39.40 -63.67
CA VAL A 31 17.99 39.92 -62.28
C VAL A 31 19.43 40.19 -61.79
N LYS A 32 20.42 39.42 -62.26
CA LYS A 32 21.82 39.57 -61.83
C LYS A 32 22.43 40.88 -62.33
N CYS A 33 22.14 41.28 -63.55
CA CYS A 33 22.65 42.52 -64.15
C CYS A 33 22.08 43.74 -63.40
N TRP A 34 20.76 43.75 -63.16
CA TRP A 34 20.12 44.77 -62.34
C TRP A 34 20.67 44.82 -60.91
N MET A 35 20.91 43.67 -60.28
CA MET A 35 21.46 43.63 -58.92
C MET A 35 22.88 44.20 -58.82
N ARG A 36 23.76 43.92 -59.80
CA ARG A 36 25.11 44.50 -59.84
C ARG A 36 25.08 46.03 -59.97
N TYR A 37 24.20 46.54 -60.83
CA TYR A 37 24.03 47.98 -60.98
C TYR A 37 23.49 48.65 -59.70
N LEU A 38 22.57 47.97 -59.01
CA LEU A 38 22.04 48.41 -57.72
C LEU A 38 23.07 48.35 -56.58
N GLU A 39 23.96 47.36 -56.57
CA GLU A 39 25.08 47.24 -55.63
C GLU A 39 26.10 48.37 -55.84
N PHE A 40 26.41 48.71 -57.10
CA PHE A 40 27.28 49.83 -57.43
C PHE A 40 26.72 51.17 -56.92
N LYS A 41 25.42 51.44 -57.17
CA LYS A 41 24.77 52.69 -56.73
C LYS A 41 24.24 52.66 -55.28
N GLN A 42 24.59 51.66 -54.48
CA GLN A 42 24.08 51.51 -53.11
C GLN A 42 24.42 52.70 -52.19
N ASN A 43 25.54 53.40 -52.45
CA ASN A 43 26.00 54.58 -51.71
C ASN A 43 25.60 55.93 -52.36
N GLY A 44 24.93 55.89 -53.52
CA GLY A 44 24.58 57.08 -54.30
C GLY A 44 23.34 57.83 -53.79
N PRO A 45 22.90 58.89 -54.51
CA PRO A 45 21.70 59.63 -54.18
C PRO A 45 20.47 58.71 -54.07
N LYS A 46 19.73 58.82 -52.96
CA LYS A 46 18.56 57.95 -52.69
C LYS A 46 17.49 58.00 -53.80
N ALA A 47 17.36 59.14 -54.48
CA ALA A 47 16.42 59.33 -55.59
C ALA A 47 16.83 58.55 -56.85
N THR A 48 18.12 58.53 -57.21
CA THR A 48 18.62 57.80 -58.39
C THR A 48 18.54 56.30 -58.16
N LEU A 49 18.91 55.83 -56.97
CA LEU A 49 18.74 54.43 -56.57
C LEU A 49 17.26 54.00 -56.65
N ASN A 50 16.32 54.82 -56.17
CA ASN A 50 14.90 54.52 -56.27
C ASN A 50 14.42 54.44 -57.73
N MET A 51 14.92 55.32 -58.61
CA MET A 51 14.60 55.31 -60.04
C MET A 51 15.11 54.06 -60.75
N ILE A 52 16.32 53.58 -60.40
CA ILE A 52 16.88 52.34 -60.94
C ILE A 52 16.04 51.13 -60.52
N TYR A 53 15.61 51.06 -59.25
CA TYR A 53 14.68 50.03 -58.80
C TYR A 53 13.33 50.07 -59.55
N GLU A 54 12.76 51.26 -59.79
CA GLU A 54 11.51 51.41 -60.56
C GLU A 54 11.67 50.97 -62.03
N ARG A 55 12.83 51.22 -62.65
CA ARG A 55 13.15 50.70 -63.99
C ARG A 55 13.26 49.18 -63.98
N ALA A 56 14.01 48.62 -63.04
CA ALA A 56 14.18 47.18 -62.90
C ALA A 56 12.83 46.45 -62.67
N LEU A 57 11.93 47.05 -61.89
CA LEU A 57 10.62 46.46 -61.57
C LEU A 57 9.59 46.63 -62.70
N LYS A 58 9.76 47.58 -63.62
CA LYS A 58 8.96 47.65 -64.86
C LYS A 58 9.27 46.49 -65.80
N GLU A 59 10.55 46.17 -65.95
CA GLU A 59 11.00 45.05 -66.79
C GLU A 59 10.77 43.68 -66.13
N LEU A 60 10.92 43.60 -64.79
CA LEU A 60 10.77 42.36 -64.02
C LEU A 60 9.80 42.50 -62.84
N PRO A 61 8.48 42.62 -63.08
CA PRO A 61 7.49 42.84 -62.02
C PRO A 61 7.37 41.68 -61.02
N GLY A 62 7.75 40.45 -61.41
CA GLY A 62 7.65 39.24 -60.58
C GLY A 62 8.87 38.93 -59.72
N SER A 63 9.93 39.73 -59.79
CA SER A 63 11.18 39.41 -59.06
C SER A 63 11.07 39.72 -57.57
N TYR A 64 10.99 38.66 -56.75
CA TYR A 64 10.96 38.78 -55.29
C TYR A 64 12.19 39.53 -54.74
N LYS A 65 13.38 39.20 -55.26
CA LYS A 65 14.64 39.77 -54.75
C LYS A 65 14.70 41.28 -54.93
N LEU A 66 14.28 41.76 -56.11
CA LEU A 66 14.24 43.19 -56.43
C LEU A 66 13.19 43.90 -55.57
N TRP A 67 11.97 43.37 -55.47
CA TRP A 67 10.93 43.95 -54.61
C TRP A 67 11.34 43.98 -53.13
N TYR A 68 11.90 42.90 -52.60
CA TYR A 68 12.30 42.83 -51.19
C TYR A 68 13.41 43.83 -50.86
N ASN A 69 14.44 43.91 -51.70
CA ASN A 69 15.54 44.86 -51.51
C ASN A 69 15.06 46.31 -51.66
N TYR A 70 14.22 46.57 -52.65
CA TYR A 70 13.63 47.89 -52.85
C TYR A 70 12.81 48.35 -51.65
N LEU A 71 11.91 47.50 -51.15
CA LEU A 71 11.09 47.79 -49.97
C LEU A 71 11.94 47.93 -48.70
N ARG A 72 13.01 47.15 -48.56
CA ARG A 72 13.96 47.30 -47.45
C ARG A 72 14.65 48.66 -47.49
N GLU A 73 15.10 49.10 -48.67
CA GLU A 73 15.80 50.36 -48.83
C GLU A 73 14.86 51.56 -48.65
N ARG A 74 13.66 51.52 -49.24
CA ARG A 74 12.61 52.53 -49.00
C ARG A 74 12.25 52.67 -47.53
N ARG A 75 12.18 51.56 -46.77
CA ARG A 75 11.98 51.61 -45.30
C ARG A 75 13.16 52.25 -44.58
N LYS A 76 14.41 51.96 -44.95
CA LYS A 76 15.59 52.64 -44.35
C LYS A 76 15.57 54.13 -44.60
N GLN A 77 15.18 54.56 -45.80
CA GLN A 77 15.12 55.99 -46.16
C GLN A 77 14.10 56.78 -45.33
N VAL A 78 13.10 56.10 -44.78
CA VAL A 78 12.03 56.67 -43.95
C VAL A 78 12.35 56.62 -42.45
N LYS A 79 13.32 55.80 -42.02
CA LYS A 79 13.73 55.77 -40.61
C LYS A 79 14.31 57.14 -40.19
N GLY A 80 13.69 57.77 -39.19
CA GLY A 80 14.10 59.08 -38.65
C GLY A 80 13.27 60.27 -39.14
N LYS A 81 12.30 60.06 -40.03
CA LYS A 81 11.37 61.10 -40.51
C LYS A 81 10.06 61.08 -39.73
N CYS A 82 9.31 62.19 -39.75
CA CYS A 82 8.03 62.28 -39.07
C CYS A 82 6.97 61.39 -39.75
N ILE A 83 6.18 60.67 -38.94
CA ILE A 83 5.18 59.68 -39.41
C ILE A 83 4.09 60.32 -40.31
N SER A 84 3.88 61.63 -40.21
CA SER A 84 2.89 62.38 -40.99
C SER A 84 3.38 62.84 -42.37
N GLU A 85 4.66 62.61 -42.71
CA GLU A 85 5.19 63.02 -44.01
C GLU A 85 4.65 62.17 -45.17
N THR A 86 4.48 62.81 -46.33
CA THR A 86 4.04 62.17 -47.59
C THR A 86 4.91 60.98 -47.99
N VAL A 87 6.18 60.97 -47.59
CA VAL A 87 7.14 59.89 -47.84
C VAL A 87 6.69 58.55 -47.23
N TYR A 88 6.03 58.55 -46.06
CA TYR A 88 5.44 57.34 -45.49
C TYR A 88 4.30 56.79 -46.36
N GLU A 89 3.53 57.67 -46.99
CA GLU A 89 2.45 57.27 -47.91
C GLU A 89 3.00 56.73 -49.21
N GLU A 90 4.08 57.29 -49.75
CA GLU A 90 4.75 56.73 -50.92
C GLU A 90 5.31 55.33 -50.67
N VAL A 91 5.89 55.08 -49.49
CA VAL A 91 6.37 53.73 -49.12
C VAL A 91 5.20 52.78 -48.91
N ASN A 92 4.09 53.25 -48.33
CA ASN A 92 2.87 52.45 -48.25
C ASN A 92 2.33 52.10 -49.65
N ASN A 93 2.31 53.05 -50.59
CA ASN A 93 1.90 52.81 -51.98
C ASN A 93 2.87 51.88 -52.71
N CYS A 94 4.17 51.94 -52.39
CA CYS A 94 5.16 51.00 -52.90
C CYS A 94 4.89 49.57 -52.42
N HIS A 95 4.58 49.38 -51.13
CA HIS A 95 4.14 48.08 -50.61
C HIS A 95 2.85 47.59 -51.28
N GLU A 96 1.86 48.48 -51.50
CA GLU A 96 0.62 48.12 -52.20
C GLU A 96 0.88 47.66 -53.65
N ARG A 97 1.78 48.32 -54.39
CA ARG A 97 2.20 47.89 -55.72
C ARG A 97 2.92 46.54 -55.70
N ALA A 98 3.82 46.34 -54.75
CA ALA A 98 4.53 45.07 -54.58
C ALA A 98 3.54 43.92 -54.36
N LEU A 99 2.48 44.17 -53.58
CA LEU A 99 1.45 43.19 -53.28
C LEU A 99 0.53 42.87 -54.46
N VAL A 100 0.44 43.70 -55.50
CA VAL A 100 -0.28 43.34 -56.73
C VAL A 100 0.37 42.13 -57.40
N PHE A 101 1.69 42.12 -57.50
CA PHE A 101 2.44 41.02 -58.14
C PHE A 101 2.78 39.89 -57.15
N MET A 102 3.07 40.22 -55.89
CA MET A 102 3.64 39.29 -54.91
C MET A 102 2.69 38.96 -53.73
N HIS A 103 1.38 38.93 -53.98
CA HIS A 103 0.37 38.68 -52.94
C HIS A 103 0.50 37.32 -52.23
N LYS A 104 1.14 36.32 -52.86
CA LYS A 104 1.32 34.97 -52.27
C LYS A 104 2.51 34.87 -51.31
N MET A 105 3.33 35.91 -51.18
CA MET A 105 4.58 35.87 -50.40
C MET A 105 4.39 36.41 -48.97
N PRO A 106 4.52 35.60 -47.91
CA PRO A 106 4.26 36.04 -46.54
C PRO A 106 5.22 37.13 -46.04
N ARG A 107 6.49 37.12 -46.47
CA ARG A 107 7.50 38.04 -45.93
C ARG A 107 7.17 39.51 -46.24
N ILE A 108 6.68 39.79 -47.44
CA ILE A 108 6.28 41.14 -47.86
C ILE A 108 5.06 41.61 -47.05
N TRP A 109 4.11 40.72 -46.79
CA TRP A 109 2.98 40.99 -45.90
C TRP A 109 3.41 41.29 -44.47
N LEU A 110 4.31 40.48 -43.88
CA LEU A 110 4.83 40.71 -42.53
C LEU A 110 5.54 42.05 -42.42
N ASP A 111 6.40 42.35 -43.40
CA ASP A 111 7.13 43.61 -43.48
C ASP A 111 6.19 44.81 -43.59
N TYR A 112 5.16 44.70 -44.42
CA TYR A 112 4.16 45.75 -44.59
C TYR A 112 3.32 45.95 -43.32
N CYS A 113 2.86 44.86 -42.71
CA CYS A 113 2.06 44.93 -41.49
C CYS A 113 2.87 45.50 -40.31
N GLN A 114 4.14 45.11 -40.14
CA GLN A 114 5.01 45.69 -39.12
C GLN A 114 5.24 47.18 -39.35
N PHE A 115 5.42 47.60 -40.60
CA PHE A 115 5.60 49.01 -40.96
C PHE A 115 4.34 49.83 -40.66
N LEU A 116 3.15 49.30 -40.95
CA LEU A 116 1.88 49.96 -40.61
C LEU A 116 1.60 50.00 -39.10
N VAL A 117 1.99 48.95 -38.36
CA VAL A 117 1.90 48.93 -36.89
C VAL A 117 2.80 50.02 -36.29
N ALA A 118 4.00 50.21 -36.83
CA ALA A 118 4.91 51.29 -36.40
C ALA A 118 4.36 52.70 -36.70
N GLN A 119 3.47 52.85 -37.68
CA GLN A 119 2.79 54.13 -37.99
C GLN A 119 1.55 54.39 -37.12
N CYS A 120 1.17 53.47 -36.22
CA CYS A 120 -0.03 53.56 -35.38
C CYS A 120 -1.36 53.75 -36.15
N LYS A 121 -1.42 53.41 -37.46
CA LYS A 121 -2.65 53.51 -38.27
C LYS A 121 -3.58 52.31 -38.02
N ILE A 122 -4.35 52.33 -36.93
CA ILE A 122 -5.08 51.17 -36.40
C ILE A 122 -6.01 50.50 -37.43
N THR A 123 -6.87 51.27 -38.10
CA THR A 123 -7.85 50.75 -39.06
C THR A 123 -7.20 50.18 -40.32
N ARG A 124 -6.15 50.85 -40.83
CA ARG A 124 -5.38 50.42 -42.00
C ARG A 124 -4.59 49.16 -41.68
N SER A 125 -3.93 49.09 -40.53
CA SER A 125 -3.23 47.89 -40.06
C SER A 125 -4.18 46.70 -39.95
N ARG A 126 -5.35 46.87 -39.34
CA ARG A 126 -6.37 45.81 -39.23
C ARG A 126 -6.82 45.29 -40.62
N ARG A 127 -7.20 46.19 -41.52
CA ARG A 127 -7.63 45.83 -42.89
C ARG A 127 -6.50 45.13 -43.66
N SER A 128 -5.25 45.51 -43.42
CA SER A 128 -4.08 44.92 -44.06
C SER A 128 -3.79 43.52 -43.53
N PHE A 129 -3.89 43.29 -42.22
CA PHE A 129 -3.84 41.94 -41.63
C PHE A 129 -4.99 41.05 -42.17
N ASP A 130 -6.21 41.60 -42.27
CA ASP A 130 -7.36 40.90 -42.83
C ASP A 130 -7.18 40.55 -44.33
N ARG A 131 -6.50 41.40 -45.09
CA ARG A 131 -6.16 41.15 -46.49
C ARG A 131 -5.03 40.14 -46.62
N ALA A 132 -4.02 40.19 -45.76
CA ALA A 132 -2.92 39.23 -45.73
C ALA A 132 -3.44 37.81 -45.47
N LEU A 133 -4.34 37.64 -44.49
CA LEU A 133 -4.96 36.34 -44.19
C LEU A 133 -5.88 35.82 -45.30
N ARG A 134 -6.45 36.70 -46.14
CA ARG A 134 -7.23 36.30 -47.33
C ARG A 134 -6.35 35.93 -48.52
N ALA A 135 -5.21 36.60 -48.68
CA ALA A 135 -4.30 36.40 -49.81
C ALA A 135 -3.40 35.18 -49.65
N LEU A 136 -3.10 34.77 -48.41
CA LEU A 136 -2.17 33.70 -48.10
C LEU A 136 -2.86 32.37 -47.78
N PRO A 137 -2.27 31.23 -48.16
CA PRO A 137 -2.75 29.91 -47.75
C PRO A 137 -2.73 29.73 -46.23
N VAL A 138 -3.63 28.88 -45.73
CA VAL A 138 -3.79 28.57 -44.29
C VAL A 138 -2.48 28.10 -43.64
N THR A 139 -1.63 27.38 -44.37
CA THR A 139 -0.31 26.91 -43.88
C THR A 139 0.63 28.04 -43.48
N GLN A 140 0.44 29.26 -44.00
CA GLN A 140 1.28 30.43 -43.70
C GLN A 140 0.67 31.36 -42.65
N HIS A 141 -0.59 31.12 -42.24
CA HIS A 141 -1.28 31.92 -41.23
C HIS A 141 -0.56 31.95 -39.86
N PRO A 142 0.09 30.85 -39.39
CA PRO A 142 0.84 30.86 -38.14
C PRO A 142 1.97 31.91 -38.07
N ARG A 143 2.45 32.42 -39.22
CA ARG A 143 3.48 33.47 -39.26
C ARG A 143 2.91 34.87 -39.02
N ILE A 144 1.64 35.09 -39.35
CA ILE A 144 0.97 36.39 -39.27
C ILE A 144 0.28 36.58 -37.93
N TRP A 145 -0.36 35.52 -37.41
CA TRP A 145 -1.13 35.59 -36.17
C TRP A 145 -0.36 36.13 -34.96
N PRO A 146 0.90 35.72 -34.67
CA PRO A 146 1.64 36.26 -33.54
C PRO A 146 1.83 37.78 -33.59
N LEU A 147 2.06 38.35 -34.79
CA LEU A 147 2.16 39.80 -34.95
C LEU A 147 0.80 40.47 -34.82
N TYR A 148 -0.26 39.84 -35.32
CA TYR A 148 -1.60 40.39 -35.26
C TYR A 148 -2.15 40.40 -33.82
N LEU A 149 -1.88 39.34 -33.04
CA LEU A 149 -2.26 39.24 -31.62
C LEU A 149 -1.47 40.20 -30.75
N ARG A 150 -0.15 40.34 -30.96
CA ARG A 150 0.66 41.35 -30.28
C ARG A 150 0.17 42.77 -30.55
N PHE A 151 -0.24 43.04 -31.79
CA PHE A 151 -0.88 44.31 -32.13
C PHE A 151 -2.23 44.48 -31.42
N ALA A 152 -3.09 43.46 -31.44
CA ALA A 152 -4.39 43.49 -30.79
C ALA A 152 -4.30 43.72 -29.27
N ARG A 153 -3.34 43.08 -28.58
CA ARG A 153 -3.11 43.26 -27.13
C ARG A 153 -2.66 44.69 -26.77
N LYS A 154 -1.94 45.38 -27.66
CA LYS A 154 -1.46 46.75 -27.43
C LYS A 154 -2.54 47.82 -27.63
N LEU A 155 -3.66 47.49 -28.25
CA LEU A 155 -4.73 48.45 -28.49
C LEU A 155 -5.59 48.62 -27.24
N PRO A 156 -5.97 49.85 -26.87
CA PRO A 156 -6.86 50.12 -25.73
C PRO A 156 -8.33 49.75 -26.01
N LEU A 157 -8.63 49.16 -27.18
CA LEU A 157 -9.99 48.81 -27.61
C LEU A 157 -10.24 47.30 -27.52
N PRO A 158 -10.77 46.80 -26.39
CA PRO A 158 -10.90 45.37 -26.13
C PRO A 158 -11.82 44.64 -27.12
N GLU A 159 -12.86 45.32 -27.64
CA GLU A 159 -13.79 44.72 -28.60
C GLU A 159 -13.12 44.32 -29.92
N THR A 160 -12.14 45.11 -30.36
CA THR A 160 -11.39 44.81 -31.59
C THR A 160 -10.52 43.58 -31.39
N ALA A 161 -9.84 43.49 -30.25
CA ALA A 161 -9.05 42.33 -29.91
C ALA A 161 -9.91 41.07 -29.76
N ILE A 162 -11.05 41.16 -29.06
CA ILE A 162 -12.02 40.05 -28.93
C ILE A 162 -12.45 39.51 -30.28
N ARG A 163 -12.80 40.38 -31.24
CA ARG A 163 -13.19 39.95 -32.60
C ARG A 163 -12.04 39.25 -33.34
N VAL A 164 -10.81 39.72 -33.15
CA VAL A 164 -9.60 39.11 -33.73
C VAL A 164 -9.33 37.74 -33.12
N TYR A 165 -9.39 37.61 -31.80
CA TYR A 165 -9.25 36.32 -31.12
C TYR A 165 -10.36 35.34 -31.50
N ARG A 166 -11.63 35.77 -31.57
CA ARG A 166 -12.74 34.90 -32.04
C ARG A 166 -12.48 34.35 -33.44
N ARG A 167 -11.86 35.13 -34.33
CA ARG A 167 -11.47 34.66 -35.66
C ARG A 167 -10.28 33.70 -35.61
N TYR A 168 -9.30 33.98 -34.75
CA TYR A 168 -8.13 33.13 -34.55
C TYR A 168 -8.52 31.74 -34.05
N LEU A 169 -9.44 31.67 -33.07
CA LEU A 169 -9.90 30.41 -32.47
C LEU A 169 -10.67 29.52 -33.45
N LYS A 170 -11.27 30.06 -34.51
CA LYS A 170 -11.86 29.24 -35.58
C LYS A 170 -10.81 28.45 -36.36
N LEU A 171 -9.57 28.92 -36.38
CA LEU A 171 -8.47 28.32 -37.12
C LEU A 171 -7.57 27.45 -36.24
N SER A 172 -7.32 27.89 -35.00
CA SER A 172 -6.52 27.18 -34.01
C SER A 172 -7.27 27.13 -32.67
N PRO A 173 -8.14 26.12 -32.46
CA PRO A 173 -8.83 25.92 -31.19
C PRO A 173 -7.87 25.76 -30.01
N GLU A 174 -6.70 25.14 -30.25
CA GLU A 174 -5.66 24.88 -29.25
C GLU A 174 -5.11 26.12 -28.52
N ASN A 175 -5.23 27.33 -29.08
CA ASN A 175 -4.75 28.57 -28.45
C ASN A 175 -5.84 29.30 -27.64
N ALA A 176 -6.89 28.59 -27.23
CA ALA A 176 -7.99 29.17 -26.47
C ALA A 176 -7.56 29.70 -25.09
N GLU A 177 -6.53 29.11 -24.49
CA GLU A 177 -5.95 29.54 -23.21
C GLU A 177 -5.40 30.97 -23.27
N GLU A 178 -4.62 31.31 -24.31
CA GLU A 178 -4.10 32.67 -24.51
C GLU A 178 -5.20 33.74 -24.64
N TYR A 179 -6.39 33.33 -25.12
CA TYR A 179 -7.55 34.21 -25.20
C TYR A 179 -8.22 34.37 -23.84
N ILE A 180 -8.31 33.31 -23.05
CA ILE A 180 -8.86 33.34 -21.68
C ILE A 180 -8.01 34.25 -20.79
N ASP A 181 -6.68 34.14 -20.86
CA ASP A 181 -5.77 35.00 -20.08
C ASP A 181 -5.90 36.46 -20.49
N TYR A 182 -6.07 36.72 -21.79
CA TYR A 182 -6.35 38.06 -22.27
C TYR A 182 -7.69 38.59 -21.72
N LEU A 183 -8.75 37.79 -21.72
CA LEU A 183 -10.04 38.17 -21.15
C LEU A 183 -9.97 38.41 -19.63
N ARG A 184 -9.21 37.60 -18.89
CA ARG A 184 -8.90 37.80 -17.47
C ARG A 184 -8.22 39.16 -17.26
N SER A 185 -7.23 39.51 -18.09
CA SER A 185 -6.52 40.79 -17.99
C SER A 185 -7.41 42.03 -18.22
N ILE A 186 -8.48 41.89 -19.01
CA ILE A 186 -9.45 42.98 -19.28
C ILE A 186 -10.58 43.01 -18.25
N GLY A 187 -10.70 41.99 -17.39
CA GLY A 187 -11.79 41.85 -16.42
C GLY A 187 -13.13 41.42 -17.03
N ARG A 188 -13.15 40.92 -18.28
CA ARG A 188 -14.35 40.38 -18.95
C ARG A 188 -14.52 38.90 -18.60
N LEU A 189 -14.81 38.66 -17.32
CA LEU A 189 -14.82 37.32 -16.72
C LEU A 189 -15.98 36.43 -17.20
N ASP A 190 -17.15 37.00 -17.48
CA ASP A 190 -18.29 36.30 -18.09
C ASP A 190 -17.90 35.55 -19.38
N GLU A 191 -17.24 36.26 -20.32
CA GLU A 191 -16.82 35.66 -21.59
C GLU A 191 -15.69 34.64 -21.40
N ALA A 192 -14.82 34.86 -20.41
CA ALA A 192 -13.76 33.92 -20.07
C ALA A 192 -14.35 32.62 -19.53
N ALA A 193 -15.34 32.70 -18.64
CA ALA A 193 -16.02 31.55 -18.05
C ALA A 193 -16.77 30.73 -19.11
N VAL A 194 -17.50 31.38 -20.03
CA VAL A 194 -18.20 30.68 -21.12
C VAL A 194 -17.22 29.94 -22.04
N ARG A 195 -16.06 30.53 -22.32
CA ARG A 195 -15.04 29.92 -23.16
C ARG A 195 -14.33 28.77 -22.45
N LEU A 196 -13.97 28.95 -21.19
CA LEU A 196 -13.44 27.87 -20.35
C LEU A 196 -14.43 26.71 -20.25
N ALA A 197 -15.72 26.98 -20.03
CA ALA A 197 -16.76 25.95 -19.98
C ALA A 197 -16.93 25.20 -21.32
N ALA A 198 -16.76 25.88 -22.45
CA ALA A 198 -16.77 25.22 -23.76
C ALA A 198 -15.56 24.28 -23.93
N ILE A 199 -14.36 24.76 -23.60
CA ILE A 199 -13.12 23.97 -23.67
C ILE A 199 -13.18 22.74 -22.77
N VAL A 200 -13.68 22.92 -21.56
CA VAL A 200 -13.82 21.88 -20.54
C VAL A 200 -14.83 20.79 -20.95
N ASN A 201 -15.83 21.14 -21.75
CA ASN A 201 -16.80 20.17 -22.28
C ASN A 201 -16.31 19.46 -23.55
N ASP A 202 -15.27 19.96 -24.21
CA ASP A 202 -14.69 19.34 -25.40
C ASP A 202 -13.64 18.29 -24.99
N GLU A 203 -14.00 17.01 -25.04
CA GLU A 203 -13.11 15.88 -24.68
C GLU A 203 -11.87 15.75 -25.59
N ASN A 204 -11.92 16.34 -26.79
CA ASN A 204 -10.83 16.33 -27.77
C ASN A 204 -9.83 17.49 -27.61
N PHE A 205 -10.04 18.39 -26.65
CA PHE A 205 -9.16 19.53 -26.46
C PHE A 205 -7.86 19.12 -25.77
N VAL A 206 -6.73 19.38 -26.43
CA VAL A 206 -5.39 19.22 -25.87
C VAL A 206 -4.78 20.60 -25.63
N SER A 207 -4.49 20.89 -24.36
CA SER A 207 -3.80 22.12 -23.94
C SER A 207 -2.40 22.19 -24.55
N LYS A 208 -2.01 23.36 -25.06
CA LYS A 208 -0.61 23.61 -25.48
C LYS A 208 0.34 23.76 -24.30
N GLU A 209 -0.17 24.23 -23.17
CA GLU A 209 0.59 24.34 -21.92
C GLU A 209 0.70 23.00 -21.19
N GLY A 210 0.10 21.93 -21.72
CA GLY A 210 0.10 20.60 -21.11
C GLY A 210 -0.79 20.51 -19.87
N LYS A 211 -1.71 21.46 -19.68
CA LYS A 211 -2.66 21.43 -18.56
C LYS A 211 -3.60 20.25 -18.70
N SER A 212 -3.85 19.57 -17.59
CA SER A 212 -4.84 18.49 -17.57
C SER A 212 -6.26 19.07 -17.65
N ASN A 213 -7.21 18.29 -18.18
CA ASN A 213 -8.62 18.69 -18.20
C ASN A 213 -9.13 19.06 -16.79
N TYR A 214 -8.65 18.34 -15.76
CA TYR A 214 -8.95 18.66 -14.36
C TYR A 214 -8.42 20.04 -13.92
N GLN A 215 -7.21 20.43 -14.34
CA GLN A 215 -6.67 21.76 -14.02
C GLN A 215 -7.48 22.87 -14.69
N LEU A 216 -7.91 22.67 -15.94
CA LEU A 216 -8.81 23.61 -16.63
C LEU A 216 -10.17 23.70 -15.93
N TRP A 217 -10.67 22.58 -15.41
CA TRP A 217 -11.87 22.50 -14.57
C TRP A 217 -11.72 23.29 -13.26
N HIS A 218 -10.59 23.13 -12.58
CA HIS A 218 -10.27 23.87 -11.35
C HIS A 218 -10.14 25.37 -11.62
N GLU A 219 -9.45 25.76 -12.69
CA GLU A 219 -9.33 27.15 -13.12
C GLU A 219 -10.68 27.79 -13.46
N LEU A 220 -11.62 27.01 -14.01
CA LEU A 220 -13.00 27.44 -14.25
C LEU A 220 -13.73 27.63 -12.91
N CYS A 221 -13.64 26.66 -11.99
CA CYS A 221 -14.25 26.75 -10.68
C CYS A 221 -13.73 27.92 -9.85
N ASP A 222 -12.41 28.15 -9.83
CA ASP A 222 -11.79 29.28 -9.12
C ASP A 222 -12.25 30.63 -9.69
N LEU A 223 -12.31 30.74 -11.03
CA LEU A 223 -12.75 31.96 -11.68
C LEU A 223 -14.21 32.28 -11.34
N ILE A 224 -15.05 31.25 -11.30
CA ILE A 224 -16.47 31.38 -10.96
C ILE A 224 -16.65 31.67 -9.47
N SER A 225 -15.96 30.94 -8.58
CA SER A 225 -16.10 31.08 -7.13
C SER A 225 -15.61 32.45 -6.66
N GLN A 226 -14.56 33.00 -7.26
CA GLN A 226 -14.02 34.30 -6.86
C GLN A 226 -14.86 35.49 -7.31
N ASN A 227 -15.66 35.35 -8.37
CA ASN A 227 -16.40 36.47 -8.97
C ASN A 227 -17.89 36.15 -9.25
N PRO A 228 -18.73 35.89 -8.24
CA PRO A 228 -20.14 35.56 -8.46
C PRO A 228 -20.94 36.66 -9.17
N ASP A 229 -20.71 37.93 -8.85
CA ASP A 229 -21.49 39.06 -9.40
C ASP A 229 -21.24 39.32 -10.89
N LYS A 230 -20.07 38.89 -11.39
CA LYS A 230 -19.60 39.13 -12.75
C LYS A 230 -19.81 37.94 -13.68
N VAL A 231 -20.34 36.82 -13.18
CA VAL A 231 -20.66 35.63 -13.97
C VAL A 231 -22.16 35.41 -13.95
N LYS A 232 -22.88 36.08 -14.86
CA LYS A 232 -24.35 36.01 -14.94
C LYS A 232 -24.85 35.02 -16.00
N SER A 233 -23.99 34.70 -16.96
CA SER A 233 -24.34 33.95 -18.17
C SER A 233 -24.38 32.43 -17.98
N LEU A 234 -23.84 31.90 -16.87
CA LEU A 234 -23.70 30.46 -16.63
C LEU A 234 -24.49 30.03 -15.39
N LYS A 235 -25.18 28.88 -15.49
CA LYS A 235 -25.76 28.20 -14.33
C LYS A 235 -24.66 27.46 -13.56
N VAL A 236 -23.97 28.20 -12.69
CA VAL A 236 -22.79 27.74 -11.92
C VAL A 236 -23.04 26.40 -11.22
N GLY A 237 -24.15 26.26 -10.50
CA GLY A 237 -24.46 25.04 -9.75
C GLY A 237 -24.61 23.79 -10.63
N ALA A 238 -25.16 23.92 -11.85
CA ALA A 238 -25.30 22.79 -12.78
C ALA A 238 -23.95 22.39 -13.39
N ILE A 239 -23.08 23.38 -13.64
CA ILE A 239 -21.75 23.13 -14.17
C ILE A 239 -20.95 22.38 -13.12
N ILE A 240 -20.76 22.93 -11.92
CA ILE A 240 -19.91 22.32 -10.89
C ILE A 240 -20.42 20.92 -10.50
N ARG A 241 -21.74 20.71 -10.45
CA ARG A 241 -22.34 19.36 -10.28
C ARG A 241 -22.00 18.40 -11.43
N GLY A 242 -21.95 18.87 -12.67
CA GLY A 242 -21.44 18.10 -13.80
C GLY A 242 -19.92 17.81 -13.73
N GLY A 243 -19.15 18.63 -13.02
CA GLY A 243 -17.74 18.35 -12.71
C GLY A 243 -17.59 17.25 -11.67
N LEU A 244 -18.43 17.26 -10.64
CA LEU A 244 -18.42 16.26 -9.56
C LEU A 244 -18.73 14.84 -10.05
N THR A 245 -19.54 14.69 -11.11
CA THR A 245 -19.82 13.39 -11.73
C THR A 245 -18.69 12.91 -12.64
N ARG A 246 -17.94 13.82 -13.27
CA ARG A 246 -16.83 13.49 -14.16
C ARG A 246 -15.52 13.20 -13.42
N PHE A 247 -15.28 13.85 -12.28
CA PHE A 247 -14.05 13.72 -11.50
C PHE A 247 -14.36 13.16 -10.11
N THR A 248 -14.24 11.84 -9.96
CA THR A 248 -14.45 11.14 -8.69
C THR A 248 -13.30 11.28 -7.70
N ASP A 249 -12.10 11.65 -8.18
CA ASP A 249 -10.87 11.47 -7.41
C ASP A 249 -10.46 12.69 -6.57
N GLN A 250 -11.07 13.86 -6.80
CA GLN A 250 -10.80 15.11 -6.07
C GLN A 250 -12.08 15.95 -5.89
N GLN A 251 -13.12 15.32 -5.36
CA GLN A 251 -14.42 15.98 -5.18
C GLN A 251 -14.37 17.08 -4.11
N GLY A 252 -13.46 16.99 -3.13
CA GLY A 252 -13.42 17.92 -2.00
C GLY A 252 -13.22 19.37 -2.41
N LYS A 253 -12.24 19.62 -3.31
CA LYS A 253 -11.97 20.97 -3.83
C LYS A 253 -13.14 21.56 -4.61
N LEU A 254 -13.82 20.73 -5.41
CA LEU A 254 -14.96 21.16 -6.22
C LEU A 254 -16.15 21.53 -5.32
N TRP A 255 -16.43 20.73 -4.29
CA TRP A 255 -17.44 21.04 -3.29
C TRP A 255 -17.14 22.33 -2.53
N CYS A 256 -15.89 22.53 -2.07
CA CYS A 256 -15.48 23.79 -1.45
C CYS A 256 -15.68 24.98 -2.39
N SER A 257 -15.32 24.85 -3.68
CA SER A 257 -15.50 25.93 -4.67
C SER A 257 -16.97 26.28 -4.94
N LEU A 258 -17.87 25.28 -4.88
CA LEU A 258 -19.31 25.48 -5.01
C LEU A 258 -19.89 26.17 -3.77
N ALA A 259 -19.45 25.77 -2.58
CA ALA A 259 -19.84 26.41 -1.33
C ALA A 259 -19.34 27.85 -1.27
N ASP A 260 -18.07 28.10 -1.60
CA ASP A 260 -17.47 29.44 -1.69
C ASP A 260 -18.26 30.36 -2.63
N TYR A 261 -18.74 29.84 -3.76
CA TYR A 261 -19.58 30.59 -4.67
C TYR A 261 -20.89 31.06 -4.00
N TYR A 262 -21.57 30.18 -3.25
CA TYR A 262 -22.80 30.54 -2.54
C TYR A 262 -22.54 31.47 -1.33
N ILE A 263 -21.43 31.28 -0.63
CA ILE A 263 -20.99 32.16 0.47
C ILE A 263 -20.78 33.58 -0.06
N ARG A 264 -20.02 33.74 -1.14
CA ARG A 264 -19.77 35.06 -1.74
C ARG A 264 -21.01 35.66 -2.41
N SER A 265 -21.96 34.83 -2.85
CA SER A 265 -23.27 35.28 -3.34
C SER A 265 -24.24 35.67 -2.21
N GLY A 266 -23.84 35.58 -0.94
CA GLY A 266 -24.67 35.90 0.24
C GLY A 266 -25.77 34.87 0.55
N HIS A 267 -25.76 33.70 -0.09
CA HIS A 267 -26.77 32.65 0.11
C HIS A 267 -26.24 31.56 1.05
N PHE A 268 -26.20 31.87 2.34
CA PHE A 268 -25.57 31.01 3.35
C PHE A 268 -26.27 29.68 3.59
N GLU A 269 -27.61 29.64 3.58
CA GLU A 269 -28.35 28.37 3.74
C GLU A 269 -28.07 27.40 2.57
N LYS A 270 -27.96 27.91 1.34
CA LYS A 270 -27.59 27.07 0.18
C LYS A 270 -26.14 26.58 0.28
N ALA A 271 -25.24 27.36 0.87
CA ALA A 271 -23.87 26.92 1.11
C ALA A 271 -23.84 25.77 2.14
N ARG A 272 -24.68 25.83 3.18
CA ARG A 272 -24.86 24.73 4.14
C ARG A 272 -25.42 23.48 3.48
N ASP A 273 -26.48 23.62 2.68
CA ASP A 273 -27.05 22.49 1.93
C ASP A 273 -25.99 21.80 1.05
N VAL A 274 -25.12 22.59 0.42
CA VAL A 274 -24.00 22.09 -0.39
C VAL A 274 -22.97 21.36 0.46
N TYR A 275 -22.63 21.87 1.64
CA TYR A 275 -21.70 21.19 2.55
C TYR A 275 -22.28 19.87 3.09
N GLU A 276 -23.57 19.84 3.44
CA GLU A 276 -24.25 18.61 3.87
C GLU A 276 -24.36 17.60 2.71
N GLU A 277 -24.70 18.05 1.50
CA GLU A 277 -24.67 17.22 0.28
C GLU A 277 -23.26 16.66 0.03
N ALA A 278 -22.22 17.47 0.22
CA ALA A 278 -20.83 17.05 0.06
C ALA A 278 -20.43 15.99 1.09
N ILE A 279 -20.72 16.21 2.37
CA ILE A 279 -20.46 15.24 3.45
C ILE A 279 -21.15 13.90 3.16
N LEU A 280 -22.36 13.93 2.60
CA LEU A 280 -23.13 12.75 2.24
C LEU A 280 -22.73 12.10 0.91
N THR A 281 -21.89 12.71 0.08
CA THR A 281 -21.51 12.16 -1.24
C THR A 281 -20.05 11.73 -1.30
N VAL A 282 -19.19 12.37 -0.51
CA VAL A 282 -17.75 12.13 -0.52
C VAL A 282 -17.41 10.70 -0.08
N VAL A 283 -16.56 10.05 -0.88
CA VAL A 283 -16.06 8.69 -0.63
C VAL A 283 -14.69 8.71 0.04
N THR A 284 -13.82 9.68 -0.27
CA THR A 284 -12.45 9.68 0.26
C THR A 284 -12.35 10.38 1.63
N VAL A 285 -11.51 9.86 2.53
CA VAL A 285 -11.29 10.49 3.85
C VAL A 285 -10.65 11.87 3.69
N ARG A 286 -9.77 12.03 2.70
CA ARG A 286 -9.07 13.29 2.44
C ARG A 286 -10.05 14.39 1.99
N ASP A 287 -10.92 14.08 1.03
CA ASP A 287 -11.95 15.01 0.59
C ASP A 287 -12.92 15.32 1.72
N PHE A 288 -13.26 14.32 2.56
CA PHE A 288 -14.14 14.51 3.71
C PHE A 288 -13.52 15.49 4.72
N THR A 289 -12.24 15.30 5.07
CA THR A 289 -11.55 16.23 5.96
C THR A 289 -11.50 17.64 5.40
N GLN A 290 -11.23 17.78 4.10
CA GLN A 290 -11.16 19.09 3.46
C GLN A 290 -12.52 19.80 3.49
N VAL A 291 -13.59 19.10 3.10
CA VAL A 291 -14.96 19.64 3.12
C VAL A 291 -15.40 19.95 4.55
N PHE A 292 -15.16 19.04 5.49
CA PHE A 292 -15.54 19.22 6.90
C PHE A 292 -14.81 20.39 7.55
N ASP A 293 -13.49 20.50 7.35
CA ASP A 293 -12.72 21.61 7.92
C ASP A 293 -13.14 22.94 7.29
N SER A 294 -13.44 22.98 5.98
CA SER A 294 -14.01 24.18 5.34
C SER A 294 -15.43 24.53 5.84
N TYR A 295 -16.24 23.51 6.14
CA TYR A 295 -17.59 23.73 6.68
C TYR A 295 -17.53 24.24 8.13
N ALA A 296 -16.64 23.67 8.94
CA ALA A 296 -16.40 24.12 10.31
C ALA A 296 -15.88 25.57 10.35
N GLN A 297 -14.89 25.91 9.50
CA GLN A 297 -14.39 27.28 9.37
C GLN A 297 -15.48 28.25 8.91
N PHE A 298 -16.37 27.80 8.01
CA PHE A 298 -17.50 28.60 7.57
C PHE A 298 -18.46 28.91 8.73
N GLU A 299 -18.91 27.90 9.49
CA GLU A 299 -19.81 28.12 10.64
C GLU A 299 -19.13 28.96 11.73
N GLU A 300 -17.83 28.74 12.00
CA GLU A 300 -17.05 29.55 12.94
C GLU A 300 -16.98 31.01 12.50
N SER A 301 -16.67 31.28 11.23
CA SER A 301 -16.63 32.64 10.67
C SER A 301 -18.01 33.33 10.73
N MET A 302 -19.08 32.55 10.56
CA MET A 302 -20.45 33.05 10.65
C MET A 302 -20.86 33.39 12.08
N ILE A 303 -20.48 32.55 13.05
CA ILE A 303 -20.70 32.79 14.47
C ILE A 303 -19.88 34.01 14.91
N ALA A 304 -18.61 34.10 14.52
CA ALA A 304 -17.75 35.24 14.84
C ALA A 304 -18.29 36.56 14.27
N ALA A 305 -18.66 36.58 12.99
CA ALA A 305 -19.24 37.77 12.36
C ALA A 305 -20.57 38.17 13.04
N LYS A 306 -21.40 37.19 13.41
CA LYS A 306 -22.64 37.46 14.15
C LYS A 306 -22.37 37.99 15.55
N MET A 307 -21.45 37.40 16.31
CA MET A 307 -21.04 37.88 17.64
C MET A 307 -20.54 39.33 17.59
N GLU A 308 -19.73 39.67 16.59
CA GLU A 308 -19.28 41.05 16.37
C GLU A 308 -20.47 41.99 16.11
N THR A 309 -21.39 41.61 15.21
CA THR A 309 -22.58 42.45 14.93
C THR A 309 -23.49 42.62 16.14
N THR A 310 -23.72 41.58 16.93
CA THR A 310 -24.54 41.66 18.16
C THR A 310 -23.85 42.52 19.23
N SER A 311 -22.51 42.51 19.27
CA SER A 311 -21.74 43.38 20.17
C SER A 311 -21.78 44.86 19.78
N GLU A 312 -21.85 45.17 18.49
CA GLU A 312 -21.86 46.54 17.95
C GLU A 312 -23.27 47.17 17.89
N MET A 313 -24.29 46.39 17.54
CA MET A 313 -25.66 46.88 17.27
C MET A 313 -26.59 46.85 18.49
N GLY A 314 -26.16 46.28 19.61
CA GLY A 314 -26.99 46.07 20.80
C GLY A 314 -27.82 44.79 20.71
N LYS A 315 -28.15 44.22 21.88
CA LYS A 315 -28.80 42.91 22.01
C LYS A 315 -30.29 42.99 21.67
N ASP A 316 -30.67 42.51 20.49
CA ASP A 316 -32.04 42.10 20.19
C ASP A 316 -32.20 40.63 20.59
N GLU A 317 -33.28 40.27 21.30
CA GLU A 317 -33.55 38.89 21.76
C GLU A 317 -33.58 37.89 20.59
N ASP A 318 -34.02 38.33 19.40
CA ASP A 318 -34.06 37.53 18.19
C ASP A 318 -32.66 37.19 17.64
N ASP A 319 -31.69 38.09 17.77
CA ASP A 319 -30.30 37.84 17.37
C ASP A 319 -29.56 36.92 18.35
N ASP A 320 -29.90 36.98 19.65
CA ASP A 320 -29.40 36.05 20.66
C ASP A 320 -29.95 34.62 20.41
N ILE A 321 -31.23 34.48 20.05
CA ILE A 321 -31.83 33.18 19.68
C ILE A 321 -31.20 32.61 18.39
N ASP A 322 -30.94 33.44 17.36
CA ASP A 322 -30.26 32.99 16.14
C ASP A 322 -28.80 32.55 16.44
N LEU A 323 -28.11 33.25 17.33
CA LEU A 323 -26.76 32.89 17.76
C LEU A 323 -26.75 31.56 18.53
N GLU A 324 -27.66 31.36 19.49
CA GLU A 324 -27.81 30.10 20.21
C GLU A 324 -28.14 28.93 19.28
N LEU A 325 -29.04 29.15 18.30
CA LEU A 325 -29.38 28.14 17.30
C LEU A 325 -28.15 27.75 16.46
N ARG A 326 -27.30 28.71 16.09
CA ARG A 326 -26.05 28.45 15.34
C ARG A 326 -25.01 27.72 16.18
N LEU A 327 -24.84 28.10 17.44
CA LEU A 327 -23.95 27.42 18.38
C LEU A 327 -24.39 25.96 18.59
N ALA A 328 -25.68 25.73 18.83
CA ALA A 328 -26.25 24.39 18.97
C ALA A 328 -26.05 23.54 17.70
N ARG A 329 -26.18 24.12 16.51
CA ARG A 329 -25.90 23.44 15.24
C ARG A 329 -24.42 23.10 15.09
N PHE A 330 -23.51 24.02 15.43
CA PHE A 330 -22.07 23.79 15.37
C PHE A 330 -21.62 22.70 16.34
N GLU A 331 -22.15 22.70 17.57
CA GLU A 331 -21.92 21.63 18.53
C GLU A 331 -22.40 20.26 18.01
N GLN A 332 -23.59 20.23 17.39
CA GLN A 332 -24.09 19.02 16.73
C GLN A 332 -23.20 18.57 15.58
N LEU A 333 -22.66 19.48 14.77
CA LEU A 333 -21.75 19.16 13.68
C LEU A 333 -20.45 18.55 14.20
N ILE A 334 -19.86 19.13 15.25
CA ILE A 334 -18.64 18.62 15.88
C ILE A 334 -18.91 17.24 16.48
N ALA A 335 -20.02 17.07 17.20
CA ALA A 335 -20.40 15.78 17.79
C ALA A 335 -20.61 14.70 16.71
N ARG A 336 -21.05 15.07 15.51
CA ARG A 336 -21.25 14.15 14.37
C ARG A 336 -19.96 13.79 13.65
N ARG A 337 -18.84 14.52 13.83
CA ARG A 337 -17.58 14.27 13.10
C ARG A 337 -17.13 12.80 13.14
N PRO A 338 -17.09 12.12 14.31
CA PRO A 338 -16.67 10.71 14.37
C PRO A 338 -17.63 9.77 13.62
N LEU A 339 -18.94 10.03 13.71
CA LEU A 339 -19.98 9.25 13.01
C LEU A 339 -19.88 9.42 11.50
N LEU A 340 -19.69 10.65 11.03
CA LEU A 340 -19.55 10.98 9.61
C LEU A 340 -18.26 10.38 9.05
N LEU A 341 -17.14 10.48 9.75
CA LEU A 341 -15.88 9.87 9.35
C LEU A 341 -16.02 8.34 9.22
N ASN A 342 -16.66 7.70 10.21
CA ASN A 342 -16.92 6.26 10.14
C ASN A 342 -17.84 5.90 8.96
N SER A 343 -18.84 6.72 8.65
CA SER A 343 -19.70 6.51 7.47
C SER A 343 -18.92 6.59 6.16
N VAL A 344 -17.92 7.48 6.05
CA VAL A 344 -17.03 7.58 4.88
C VAL A 344 -16.14 6.35 4.76
N LEU A 345 -15.60 5.84 5.87
CA LEU A 345 -14.82 4.61 5.89
C LEU A 345 -15.65 3.38 5.47
N LEU A 346 -16.91 3.31 5.91
CA LEU A 346 -17.85 2.25 5.51
C LEU A 346 -18.25 2.36 4.03
N ARG A 347 -18.27 3.56 3.44
CA ARG A 347 -18.50 3.73 1.99
C ARG A 347 -17.32 3.25 1.16
N GLN A 348 -16.09 3.44 1.64
CA GLN A 348 -14.90 2.93 0.97
C GLN A 348 -14.84 1.41 1.02
N ASN A 349 -15.06 0.84 2.20
CA ASN A 349 -14.99 -0.59 2.43
C ASN A 349 -16.19 -1.06 3.25
N PRO A 350 -17.33 -1.36 2.58
CA PRO A 350 -18.54 -1.82 3.26
C PRO A 350 -18.36 -3.13 4.04
N HIS A 351 -17.37 -3.95 3.64
CA HIS A 351 -17.11 -5.25 4.23
C HIS A 351 -16.08 -5.24 5.39
N ASN A 352 -15.66 -4.06 5.86
CA ASN A 352 -14.73 -3.97 6.99
C ASN A 352 -15.48 -4.09 8.32
N VAL A 353 -15.32 -5.23 8.99
CA VAL A 353 -16.04 -5.55 10.24
C VAL A 353 -15.59 -4.67 11.40
N HIS A 354 -14.33 -4.24 11.44
CA HIS A 354 -13.79 -3.42 12.53
C HIS A 354 -14.41 -2.02 12.56
N GLU A 355 -14.71 -1.45 11.39
CA GLU A 355 -15.35 -0.13 11.29
C GLU A 355 -16.82 -0.19 11.69
N TRP A 356 -17.52 -1.28 11.43
CA TRP A 356 -18.88 -1.50 11.96
C TRP A 356 -18.90 -1.57 13.49
N HIS A 357 -17.93 -2.25 14.11
CA HIS A 357 -17.80 -2.26 15.58
C HIS A 357 -17.52 -0.87 16.16
N LYS A 358 -16.67 -0.09 15.51
CA LYS A 358 -16.45 1.31 15.91
C LYS A 358 -17.74 2.13 15.81
N ARG A 359 -18.53 1.93 14.75
CA ARG A 359 -19.84 2.60 14.60
C ARG A 359 -20.75 2.32 15.79
N VAL A 360 -20.81 1.07 16.23
CA VAL A 360 -21.64 0.67 17.37
C VAL A 360 -21.16 1.34 18.66
N LYS A 361 -19.86 1.36 18.92
CA LYS A 361 -19.29 2.07 20.08
C LYS A 361 -19.61 3.57 20.07
N LEU A 362 -19.63 4.17 18.89
CA LEU A 362 -20.00 5.59 18.74
C LEU A 362 -21.49 5.87 18.99
N TYR A 363 -22.36 4.86 18.92
CA TYR A 363 -23.79 4.96 19.24
C TYR A 363 -24.16 4.51 20.66
N GLU A 364 -23.16 4.33 21.55
CA GLU A 364 -23.40 4.04 22.97
C GLU A 364 -24.39 5.05 23.57
N GLY A 365 -25.53 4.55 24.07
CA GLY A 365 -26.64 5.36 24.59
C GLY A 365 -27.93 5.34 23.76
N ASN A 366 -27.89 4.91 22.49
CA ASN A 366 -29.07 4.82 21.62
C ASN A 366 -29.33 3.37 21.11
N PRO A 367 -30.10 2.54 21.85
CA PRO A 367 -30.34 1.14 21.50
C PRO A 367 -30.92 0.92 20.10
N ARG A 368 -31.85 1.78 19.66
CA ARG A 368 -32.47 1.68 18.33
C ARG A 368 -31.48 1.88 17.18
N GLN A 369 -30.56 2.83 17.34
CA GLN A 369 -29.55 3.10 16.30
C GLN A 369 -28.53 1.97 16.26
N ILE A 370 -28.16 1.40 17.42
CA ILE A 370 -27.28 0.22 17.49
C ILE A 370 -27.88 -0.96 16.70
N ILE A 371 -29.16 -1.29 16.94
CA ILE A 371 -29.87 -2.36 16.21
C ILE A 371 -29.90 -2.09 14.70
N ASN A 372 -30.23 -0.86 14.29
CA ASN A 372 -30.21 -0.50 12.87
C ASN A 372 -28.81 -0.65 12.25
N THR A 373 -27.76 -0.24 12.95
CA THR A 373 -26.39 -0.39 12.44
C THR A 373 -25.96 -1.84 12.33
N TYR A 374 -26.33 -2.70 13.28
CA TYR A 374 -26.02 -4.12 13.21
C TYR A 374 -26.83 -4.83 12.12
N THR A 375 -28.10 -4.48 11.94
CA THR A 375 -28.94 -5.03 10.86
C THR A 375 -28.44 -4.60 9.48
N GLU A 376 -28.05 -3.33 9.31
CA GLU A 376 -27.35 -2.84 8.11
C GLU A 376 -26.02 -3.59 7.88
N ALA A 377 -25.21 -3.73 8.93
CA ALA A 377 -23.91 -4.40 8.84
C ALA A 377 -24.07 -5.86 8.38
N VAL A 378 -25.04 -6.58 8.95
CA VAL A 378 -25.33 -7.97 8.61
C VAL A 378 -25.82 -8.11 7.16
N GLN A 379 -26.57 -7.15 6.63
CA GLN A 379 -27.04 -7.17 5.24
C GLN A 379 -25.93 -6.83 4.23
N ILE A 380 -24.99 -5.95 4.60
CA ILE A 380 -23.98 -5.40 3.69
C ILE A 380 -22.67 -6.22 3.70
N VAL A 381 -22.34 -6.87 4.82
CA VAL A 381 -21.07 -7.60 4.96
C VAL A 381 -21.16 -8.97 4.29
N ASP A 382 -20.57 -9.10 3.10
CA ASP A 382 -20.32 -10.38 2.45
C ASP A 382 -19.23 -11.18 3.21
N PRO A 383 -19.52 -12.38 3.75
CA PRO A 383 -18.54 -13.16 4.51
C PRO A 383 -17.31 -13.62 3.70
N LEU A 384 -17.41 -13.62 2.36
CA LEU A 384 -16.32 -14.03 1.46
C LEU A 384 -15.31 -12.90 1.19
N LYS A 385 -15.76 -11.65 1.21
CA LYS A 385 -14.95 -10.44 0.92
C LYS A 385 -14.58 -9.67 2.18
N ALA A 386 -15.15 -10.04 3.32
CA ALA A 386 -14.95 -9.35 4.58
C ALA A 386 -13.48 -9.32 5.00
N THR A 387 -13.03 -8.13 5.41
CA THR A 387 -11.75 -7.92 6.06
C THR A 387 -11.99 -7.86 7.57
N GLY A 388 -11.39 -8.79 8.30
CA GLY A 388 -11.65 -8.99 9.73
C GLY A 388 -12.35 -10.31 10.01
N LYS A 389 -12.94 -10.43 11.21
CA LYS A 389 -13.61 -11.63 11.73
C LYS A 389 -15.13 -11.43 11.68
N PRO A 390 -15.85 -11.91 10.65
CA PRO A 390 -17.30 -11.68 10.52
C PRO A 390 -18.12 -12.25 11.68
N HIS A 391 -17.63 -13.32 12.31
CA HIS A 391 -18.26 -13.90 13.51
C HIS A 391 -18.36 -12.90 14.66
N SER A 392 -17.39 -11.99 14.80
CA SER A 392 -17.39 -11.01 15.89
C SER A 392 -18.59 -10.06 15.84
N LEU A 393 -19.09 -9.73 14.64
CA LEU A 393 -20.27 -8.87 14.45
C LEU A 393 -21.53 -9.56 14.95
N TRP A 394 -21.69 -10.84 14.63
CA TRP A 394 -22.83 -11.64 15.09
C TRP A 394 -22.79 -11.86 16.60
N VAL A 395 -21.61 -12.13 17.16
CA VAL A 395 -21.40 -12.30 18.60
C VAL A 395 -21.68 -11.00 19.35
N SER A 396 -21.18 -9.86 18.88
CA SER A 396 -21.44 -8.58 19.54
C SER A 396 -22.90 -8.14 19.41
N PHE A 397 -23.56 -8.47 18.29
CA PHE A 397 -24.98 -8.24 18.13
C PHE A 397 -25.79 -9.08 19.11
N ALA A 398 -25.44 -10.35 19.29
CA ALA A 398 -26.10 -11.20 20.27
C ALA A 398 -25.83 -10.78 21.73
N LYS A 399 -24.58 -10.40 22.07
CA LYS A 399 -24.23 -9.85 23.39
C LYS A 399 -25.00 -8.58 23.71
N PHE A 400 -25.27 -7.73 22.71
CA PHE A 400 -26.12 -6.55 22.90
C PHE A 400 -27.57 -6.91 23.26
N TYR A 401 -28.14 -7.98 22.70
CA TYR A 401 -29.47 -8.46 23.13
C TYR A 401 -29.42 -9.16 24.50
N GLU A 402 -28.32 -9.83 24.82
CA GLU A 402 -28.06 -10.43 26.13
C GLU A 402 -28.05 -9.36 27.23
N GLU A 403 -27.36 -8.23 27.02
CA GLU A 403 -27.33 -7.09 27.93
C GLU A 403 -28.71 -6.44 28.14
N ASN A 404 -29.61 -6.56 27.15
CA ASN A 404 -30.98 -6.06 27.23
C ASN A 404 -31.99 -7.13 27.71
N GLU A 405 -31.51 -8.28 28.22
CA GLU A 405 -32.31 -9.42 28.72
C GLU A 405 -33.25 -10.07 27.68
N GLN A 406 -33.05 -9.81 26.39
CA GLN A 406 -33.85 -10.36 25.30
C GLN A 406 -33.23 -11.65 24.74
N LEU A 407 -33.37 -12.75 25.50
CA LEU A 407 -32.75 -14.04 25.16
C LEU A 407 -33.32 -14.68 23.89
N ASP A 408 -34.62 -14.53 23.65
CA ASP A 408 -35.26 -15.13 22.46
C ASP A 408 -34.76 -14.47 21.18
N ASP A 409 -34.61 -13.14 21.19
CA ASP A 409 -34.04 -12.41 20.05
C ASP A 409 -32.57 -12.78 19.83
N ALA A 410 -31.78 -12.89 20.91
CA ALA A 410 -30.39 -13.37 20.85
C ALA A 410 -30.29 -14.78 20.24
N ARG A 411 -31.20 -15.70 20.61
CA ARG A 411 -31.30 -17.04 20.00
C ARG A 411 -31.61 -16.95 18.51
N THR A 412 -32.58 -16.13 18.09
CA THR A 412 -32.87 -15.99 16.66
C THR A 412 -31.69 -15.43 15.87
N ILE A 413 -30.88 -14.56 16.49
CA ILE A 413 -29.67 -13.98 15.88
C ILE A 413 -28.59 -15.05 15.72
N PHE A 414 -28.34 -15.85 16.75
CA PHE A 414 -27.41 -16.98 16.65
C PHE A 414 -27.89 -18.01 15.63
N GLU A 415 -29.18 -18.33 15.58
CA GLU A 415 -29.73 -19.22 14.56
C GLU A 415 -29.56 -18.66 13.14
N LYS A 416 -29.76 -17.36 12.94
CA LYS A 416 -29.48 -16.69 11.67
C LYS A 416 -27.98 -16.73 11.34
N ALA A 417 -27.12 -16.46 12.31
CA ALA A 417 -25.66 -16.52 12.15
C ALA A 417 -25.19 -17.92 11.73
N THR A 418 -25.79 -18.98 12.28
CA THR A 418 -25.44 -20.36 11.93
C THR A 418 -25.77 -20.71 10.48
N LYS A 419 -26.75 -20.03 9.88
CA LYS A 419 -27.15 -20.19 8.48
C LYS A 419 -26.23 -19.46 7.49
N VAL A 420 -25.40 -18.53 7.96
CA VAL A 420 -24.49 -17.75 7.11
C VAL A 420 -23.28 -18.60 6.71
N SER A 421 -22.95 -18.60 5.42
CA SER A 421 -21.77 -19.27 4.88
C SER A 421 -20.52 -18.41 5.08
N PHE A 422 -19.78 -18.65 6.15
CA PHE A 422 -18.48 -18.00 6.40
C PHE A 422 -17.38 -18.54 5.48
N LYS A 423 -16.23 -17.85 5.43
CA LYS A 423 -15.04 -18.31 4.69
C LYS A 423 -14.23 -19.34 5.49
N GLN A 424 -14.06 -19.10 6.79
CA GLN A 424 -13.31 -19.99 7.68
C GLN A 424 -14.26 -20.81 8.56
N VAL A 425 -13.90 -22.08 8.77
CA VAL A 425 -14.62 -22.98 9.70
C VAL A 425 -14.49 -22.50 11.14
N ASP A 426 -13.35 -21.92 11.47
CA ASP A 426 -13.07 -21.29 12.76
C ASP A 426 -14.06 -20.18 13.10
N ASP A 427 -14.51 -19.38 12.13
CA ASP A 427 -15.48 -18.31 12.35
C ASP A 427 -16.84 -18.87 12.77
N LEU A 428 -17.32 -19.91 12.09
CA LEU A 428 -18.59 -20.56 12.45
C LEU A 428 -18.46 -21.30 13.79
N SER A 429 -17.30 -21.92 14.07
CA SER A 429 -17.04 -22.57 15.35
C SER A 429 -17.11 -21.58 16.52
N GLY A 430 -16.60 -20.34 16.34
CA GLY A 430 -16.67 -19.29 17.34
C GLY A 430 -18.10 -18.86 17.65
N VAL A 431 -18.97 -18.78 16.64
CA VAL A 431 -20.40 -18.47 16.84
C VAL A 431 -21.09 -19.56 17.66
N TRP A 432 -20.82 -20.84 17.39
CA TRP A 432 -21.41 -21.94 18.16
C TRP A 432 -20.89 -22.00 19.60
N CYS A 433 -19.59 -21.76 19.82
CA CYS A 433 -19.02 -21.68 21.17
C CYS A 433 -19.65 -20.55 21.97
N GLU A 434 -19.73 -19.34 21.41
CA GLU A 434 -20.35 -18.19 22.08
C GLU A 434 -21.86 -18.39 22.30
N TYR A 435 -22.55 -19.09 21.40
CA TYR A 435 -23.96 -19.45 21.61
C TYR A 435 -24.11 -20.46 22.76
N GLY A 436 -23.20 -21.43 22.86
CA GLY A 436 -23.10 -22.34 24.00
C GLY A 436 -22.80 -21.59 25.31
N GLU A 437 -21.83 -20.69 25.30
CA GLU A 437 -21.44 -19.88 26.47
C GLU A 437 -22.55 -18.95 26.94
N MET A 438 -23.38 -18.41 26.03
CA MET A 438 -24.56 -17.63 26.40
C MET A 438 -25.55 -18.49 27.18
N GLU A 439 -25.88 -19.67 26.69
CA GLU A 439 -26.83 -20.55 27.41
C GLU A 439 -26.23 -21.09 28.73
N LEU A 440 -24.91 -21.24 28.84
CA LEU A 440 -24.24 -21.55 30.10
C LEU A 440 -24.30 -20.40 31.10
N ARG A 441 -24.14 -19.15 30.65
CA ARG A 441 -24.29 -17.96 31.51
C ARG A 441 -25.69 -17.82 32.09
N HIS A 442 -26.70 -18.30 31.35
CA HIS A 442 -28.10 -18.32 31.79
C HIS A 442 -28.54 -19.66 32.43
N GLU A 443 -27.59 -20.53 32.82
CA GLU A 443 -27.83 -21.81 33.50
C GLU A 443 -28.70 -22.82 32.72
N ASN A 444 -28.89 -22.65 31.41
CA ASN A 444 -29.65 -23.56 30.55
C ASN A 444 -28.77 -24.70 29.99
N TYR A 445 -28.25 -25.52 30.89
CA TYR A 445 -27.28 -26.58 30.57
C TYR A 445 -27.78 -27.61 29.53
N GLU A 446 -29.05 -28.03 29.62
CA GLU A 446 -29.64 -28.96 28.64
C GLU A 446 -29.71 -28.37 27.22
N GLN A 447 -30.03 -27.08 27.14
CA GLN A 447 -30.16 -26.40 25.87
C GLN A 447 -28.78 -26.16 25.25
N ALA A 448 -27.78 -25.80 26.06
CA ALA A 448 -26.38 -25.73 25.64
C ALA A 448 -25.88 -27.07 25.05
N LEU A 449 -26.19 -28.20 25.71
CA LEU A 449 -25.87 -29.53 25.20
C LEU A 449 -26.60 -29.83 23.87
N ARG A 450 -27.89 -29.50 23.74
CA ARG A 450 -28.64 -29.68 22.48
C ARG A 450 -28.05 -28.86 21.34
N ILE A 451 -27.65 -27.62 21.61
CA ILE A 451 -27.03 -26.69 20.65
C ILE A 451 -25.69 -27.24 20.17
N LEU A 452 -24.82 -27.65 21.07
CA LEU A 452 -23.50 -28.19 20.71
C LEU A 452 -23.60 -29.57 20.04
N ARG A 453 -24.56 -30.41 20.44
CA ARG A 453 -24.89 -31.66 19.72
C ARG A 453 -25.42 -31.39 18.31
N LYS A 454 -26.20 -30.33 18.11
CA LYS A 454 -26.65 -29.89 16.78
C LYS A 454 -25.48 -29.40 15.93
N ALA A 455 -24.51 -28.70 16.52
CA ALA A 455 -23.31 -28.23 15.84
C ALA A 455 -22.34 -29.36 15.44
N THR A 456 -22.30 -30.43 16.23
CA THR A 456 -21.41 -31.60 16.04
C THR A 456 -22.05 -32.76 15.27
N ALA A 457 -23.31 -32.61 14.85
CA ALA A 457 -24.01 -33.61 14.06
C ALA A 457 -23.32 -33.82 12.71
N ILE A 458 -22.93 -35.07 12.43
CA ILE A 458 -22.25 -35.44 11.19
C ILE A 458 -23.24 -35.28 10.02
N PRO A 459 -22.95 -34.43 9.02
CA PRO A 459 -23.78 -34.32 7.83
C PRO A 459 -23.73 -35.62 7.02
N ALA A 460 -24.82 -35.93 6.31
CA ALA A 460 -24.94 -37.15 5.49
C ALA A 460 -23.87 -37.26 4.36
N LYS A 461 -23.20 -36.15 4.01
CA LYS A 461 -22.04 -36.13 3.10
C LYS A 461 -20.78 -35.74 3.87
N LYS A 462 -19.76 -36.60 3.83
CA LYS A 462 -18.45 -36.36 4.45
C LYS A 462 -17.64 -35.37 3.61
N ALA A 463 -17.77 -34.08 3.90
CA ALA A 463 -16.95 -33.04 3.27
C ALA A 463 -15.53 -32.98 3.88
N GLU A 464 -14.51 -32.67 3.08
CA GLU A 464 -13.18 -32.37 3.59
C GLU A 464 -13.11 -30.98 4.26
N TYR A 465 -12.27 -30.83 5.29
CA TYR A 465 -12.17 -29.59 6.08
C TYR A 465 -11.74 -28.38 5.23
N PHE A 466 -10.96 -28.63 4.18
CA PHE A 466 -10.37 -27.62 3.30
C PHE A 466 -11.11 -27.45 1.97
N ASP A 467 -12.19 -28.18 1.73
CA ASP A 467 -12.95 -28.03 0.49
C ASP A 467 -13.72 -26.71 0.51
N VAL A 468 -13.32 -25.79 -0.37
CA VAL A 468 -13.90 -24.45 -0.51
C VAL A 468 -15.25 -24.52 -1.26
N SER A 469 -15.53 -25.63 -1.95
CA SER A 469 -16.76 -25.80 -2.74
C SER A 469 -18.00 -26.09 -1.88
N GLU A 470 -17.82 -26.62 -0.66
CA GLU A 470 -18.92 -26.94 0.24
C GLU A 470 -19.15 -25.87 1.32
N PRO A 471 -20.41 -25.62 1.72
CA PRO A 471 -20.75 -24.70 2.81
C PRO A 471 -20.01 -25.06 4.10
N VAL A 472 -19.55 -24.04 4.83
CA VAL A 472 -18.81 -24.21 6.11
C VAL A 472 -19.62 -24.99 7.17
N GLN A 473 -20.95 -24.99 7.09
CA GLN A 473 -21.83 -25.80 7.94
C GLN A 473 -21.50 -27.29 7.88
N ASN A 474 -21.12 -27.80 6.71
CA ASN A 474 -20.72 -29.20 6.55
C ASN A 474 -19.31 -29.45 7.09
N ARG A 475 -18.56 -28.42 7.52
CA ARG A 475 -17.18 -28.54 8.01
C ARG A 475 -17.07 -28.31 9.52
N VAL A 476 -18.10 -27.75 10.18
CA VAL A 476 -18.09 -27.43 11.63
C VAL A 476 -17.87 -28.66 12.49
N PHE A 477 -18.38 -29.82 12.08
CA PHE A 477 -18.17 -31.09 12.80
C PHE A 477 -16.69 -31.50 12.84
N LYS A 478 -15.80 -30.85 12.07
CA LYS A 478 -14.35 -31.06 12.14
C LYS A 478 -13.61 -30.04 13.02
N SER A 479 -14.30 -29.05 13.58
CA SER A 479 -13.67 -28.05 14.43
C SER A 479 -13.41 -28.59 15.84
N LEU A 480 -12.14 -28.60 16.25
CA LEU A 480 -11.73 -29.09 17.56
C LEU A 480 -12.34 -28.28 18.71
N LYS A 481 -12.49 -26.97 18.53
CA LYS A 481 -12.98 -26.04 19.58
C LYS A 481 -14.40 -26.38 20.04
N VAL A 482 -15.28 -26.73 19.10
CA VAL A 482 -16.66 -27.11 19.44
C VAL A 482 -16.67 -28.48 20.13
N TRP A 483 -15.82 -29.41 19.68
CA TRP A 483 -15.70 -30.73 20.30
C TRP A 483 -15.05 -30.69 21.70
N SER A 484 -14.06 -29.83 21.93
CA SER A 484 -13.46 -29.67 23.26
C SER A 484 -14.47 -29.10 24.24
N MET A 485 -15.20 -28.04 23.84
CA MET A 485 -16.25 -27.48 24.68
C MET A 485 -17.38 -28.47 24.96
N LEU A 486 -17.78 -29.27 23.95
CA LEU A 486 -18.75 -30.35 24.15
C LEU A 486 -18.22 -31.43 25.10
N ALA A 487 -16.93 -31.80 25.01
CA ALA A 487 -16.31 -32.77 25.90
C ALA A 487 -16.28 -32.25 27.35
N ASP A 488 -15.83 -31.01 27.56
CA ASP A 488 -15.78 -30.38 28.89
C ASP A 488 -17.20 -30.28 29.52
N LEU A 489 -18.22 -30.00 28.71
CA LEU A 489 -19.61 -29.98 29.15
C LEU A 489 -20.17 -31.36 29.46
N GLU A 490 -19.83 -32.37 28.66
CA GLU A 490 -20.27 -33.75 28.90
C GLU A 490 -19.48 -34.41 30.04
N GLU A 491 -18.27 -33.94 30.38
CA GLU A 491 -17.57 -34.36 31.59
C GLU A 491 -18.23 -33.80 32.86
N SER A 492 -18.68 -32.54 32.82
CA SER A 492 -19.30 -31.90 33.98
C SER A 492 -20.76 -32.26 34.18
N LEU A 493 -21.53 -32.47 33.10
CA LEU A 493 -22.99 -32.65 33.15
C LEU A 493 -23.45 -34.00 32.58
N GLY A 494 -22.60 -34.69 31.83
CA GLY A 494 -22.99 -35.83 31.01
C GLY A 494 -23.01 -37.17 31.76
N THR A 495 -23.50 -38.18 31.05
CA THR A 495 -23.47 -39.57 31.49
C THR A 495 -22.18 -40.23 31.01
N PHE A 496 -21.63 -41.19 31.76
CA PHE A 496 -20.42 -41.93 31.36
C PHE A 496 -20.46 -42.43 29.90
N GLN A 497 -21.62 -42.89 29.43
CA GLN A 497 -21.79 -43.37 28.05
C GLN A 497 -21.80 -42.24 27.01
N SER A 498 -22.38 -41.08 27.32
CA SER A 498 -22.39 -39.94 26.40
C SER A 498 -21.01 -39.32 26.27
N THR A 499 -20.29 -39.16 27.38
CA THR A 499 -18.91 -38.64 27.41
C THR A 499 -17.97 -39.59 26.65
N LYS A 500 -18.08 -40.90 26.87
CA LYS A 500 -17.33 -41.91 26.10
C LYS A 500 -17.62 -41.82 24.61
N ALA A 501 -18.89 -41.73 24.22
CA ALA A 501 -19.28 -41.63 22.81
C ALA A 501 -18.76 -40.34 22.16
N VAL A 502 -18.68 -39.23 22.89
CA VAL A 502 -18.09 -37.97 22.42
C VAL A 502 -16.60 -38.14 22.15
N TYR A 503 -15.85 -38.70 23.10
CA TYR A 503 -14.43 -38.95 22.93
C TYR A 503 -14.10 -39.95 21.81
N ASP A 504 -14.84 -41.05 21.72
CA ASP A 504 -14.69 -42.02 20.63
C ASP A 504 -14.93 -41.35 19.26
N ARG A 505 -15.93 -40.46 19.15
CA ARG A 505 -16.18 -39.69 17.92
C ARG A 505 -15.04 -38.73 17.59
N ILE A 506 -14.44 -38.07 18.57
CA ILE A 506 -13.30 -37.17 18.34
C ILE A 506 -12.10 -37.94 17.77
N ILE A 507 -11.85 -39.14 18.29
CA ILE A 507 -10.80 -40.05 17.83
C ILE A 507 -11.10 -40.55 16.41
N ASP A 508 -12.33 -41.00 16.15
CA ASP A 508 -12.73 -41.52 14.82
C ASP A 508 -12.64 -40.44 13.72
N LEU A 509 -12.91 -39.18 14.07
CA LEU A 509 -12.80 -38.04 13.16
C LEU A 509 -11.34 -37.59 12.92
N ARG A 510 -10.37 -38.12 13.68
CA ARG A 510 -8.93 -37.79 13.63
C ARG A 510 -8.59 -36.32 13.92
N ILE A 511 -9.38 -35.65 14.76
CA ILE A 511 -9.19 -34.23 15.12
C ILE A 511 -8.56 -34.09 16.51
N ALA A 512 -8.42 -35.20 17.25
CA ALA A 512 -7.88 -35.21 18.60
C ALA A 512 -6.51 -34.51 18.66
N THR A 513 -6.25 -33.80 19.76
CA THR A 513 -4.90 -33.41 20.19
C THR A 513 -4.38 -34.43 21.20
N PRO A 514 -3.06 -34.56 21.39
CA PRO A 514 -2.49 -35.45 22.41
C PRO A 514 -3.09 -35.21 23.80
N GLN A 515 -3.35 -33.95 24.15
CA GLN A 515 -3.98 -33.57 25.42
C GLN A 515 -5.39 -34.16 25.59
N ILE A 516 -6.22 -34.13 24.53
CA ILE A 516 -7.59 -34.67 24.59
C ILE A 516 -7.56 -36.18 24.81
N ILE A 517 -6.59 -36.88 24.21
CA ILE A 517 -6.42 -38.33 24.42
C ILE A 517 -6.00 -38.62 25.86
N ILE A 518 -5.09 -37.81 26.41
CA ILE A 518 -4.67 -37.91 27.82
C ILE A 518 -5.87 -37.64 28.74
N ASN A 519 -6.66 -36.59 28.49
CA ASN A 519 -7.87 -36.29 29.27
C ASN A 519 -8.88 -37.43 29.21
N TYR A 520 -9.16 -37.98 28.02
CA TYR A 520 -10.06 -39.12 27.87
C TYR A 520 -9.58 -40.35 28.63
N ALA A 521 -8.28 -40.64 28.57
CA ALA A 521 -7.69 -41.77 29.28
C ALA A 521 -7.71 -41.57 30.80
N MET A 522 -7.47 -40.35 31.29
CA MET A 522 -7.63 -39.99 32.71
C MET A 522 -9.09 -40.13 33.17
N PHE A 523 -10.06 -39.66 32.38
CA PHE A 523 -11.48 -39.82 32.66
C PHE A 523 -11.88 -41.31 32.80
N LEU A 524 -11.39 -42.16 31.89
CA LEU A 524 -11.63 -43.61 31.97
C LEU A 524 -10.94 -44.25 33.18
N GLU A 525 -9.78 -43.73 33.61
CA GLU A 525 -9.09 -44.16 34.83
C GLU A 525 -9.89 -43.79 36.10
N GLU A 526 -10.41 -42.58 36.19
CA GLU A 526 -11.24 -42.13 37.32
C GLU A 526 -12.49 -43.01 37.50
N HIS A 527 -13.06 -43.48 36.39
CA HIS A 527 -14.19 -44.41 36.39
C HIS A 527 -13.80 -45.89 36.50
N ASN A 528 -12.52 -46.21 36.75
CA ASN A 528 -11.96 -47.56 36.91
C ASN A 528 -12.00 -48.47 35.66
N TYR A 529 -12.15 -47.91 34.45
CA TYR A 529 -12.11 -48.65 33.18
C TYR A 529 -10.71 -48.65 32.54
N PHE A 530 -9.78 -49.31 33.21
CA PHE A 530 -8.36 -49.25 32.85
C PHE A 530 -8.02 -49.91 31.50
N GLU A 531 -8.66 -51.02 31.13
CA GLU A 531 -8.43 -51.64 29.82
C GLU A 531 -8.91 -50.76 28.67
N GLU A 532 -9.96 -49.96 28.89
CA GLU A 532 -10.45 -49.02 27.90
C GLU A 532 -9.56 -47.77 27.83
N SER A 533 -9.03 -47.30 28.96
CA SER A 533 -8.01 -46.25 29.00
C SER A 533 -6.77 -46.66 28.20
N PHE A 534 -6.28 -47.89 28.37
CA PHE A 534 -5.14 -48.37 27.57
C PHE A 534 -5.47 -48.50 26.07
N LYS A 535 -6.69 -48.91 25.70
CA LYS A 535 -7.15 -48.89 24.30
C LYS A 535 -7.23 -47.46 23.75
N ALA A 536 -7.62 -46.48 24.56
CA ALA A 536 -7.64 -45.08 24.16
C ALA A 536 -6.23 -44.57 23.84
N TYR A 537 -5.24 -44.91 24.68
CA TYR A 537 -3.83 -44.61 24.41
C TYR A 537 -3.32 -45.30 23.13
N GLU A 538 -3.60 -46.60 22.94
CA GLU A 538 -3.22 -47.34 21.72
C GLU A 538 -3.83 -46.74 20.45
N ARG A 539 -5.12 -46.36 20.50
CA ARG A 539 -5.79 -45.64 19.40
C ARG A 539 -5.17 -44.27 19.15
N GLY A 540 -4.77 -43.56 20.20
CA GLY A 540 -4.08 -42.28 20.10
C GLY A 540 -2.69 -42.38 19.47
N ILE A 541 -1.91 -43.39 19.85
CA ILE A 541 -0.59 -43.67 19.29
C ILE A 541 -0.70 -43.98 17.79
N ALA A 542 -1.70 -44.76 17.37
CA ALA A 542 -1.93 -45.07 15.95
C ALA A 542 -2.28 -43.84 15.09
N LEU A 543 -2.81 -42.78 15.69
CA LEU A 543 -3.24 -41.56 15.00
C LEU A 543 -2.11 -40.55 14.80
N PHE A 544 -1.23 -40.39 15.79
CA PHE A 544 -0.18 -39.37 15.76
C PHE A 544 1.15 -39.92 15.24
N ARG A 545 1.95 -39.03 14.66
CA ARG A 545 3.35 -39.30 14.30
C ARG A 545 4.28 -38.55 15.25
N TRP A 546 5.50 -39.07 15.43
CA TRP A 546 6.56 -38.39 16.17
C TRP A 546 6.73 -36.95 15.69
N PRO A 547 6.88 -35.91 16.56
CA PRO A 547 7.23 -35.93 17.99
C PRO A 547 6.09 -35.92 19.03
N ASN A 548 4.86 -35.58 18.65
CA ASN A 548 3.74 -35.36 19.58
C ASN A 548 3.25 -36.65 20.29
N VAL A 549 3.69 -37.81 19.79
CA VAL A 549 3.44 -39.14 20.36
C VAL A 549 4.22 -39.35 21.67
N TYR A 550 5.29 -38.58 21.89
CA TYR A 550 6.15 -38.71 23.06
C TYR A 550 5.39 -38.50 24.38
N ASP A 551 4.55 -37.47 24.47
CA ASP A 551 3.80 -37.17 25.71
C ASP A 551 2.75 -38.26 26.01
N ILE A 552 2.17 -38.84 24.95
CA ILE A 552 1.22 -39.95 25.06
C ILE A 552 1.94 -41.21 25.53
N TRP A 553 3.11 -41.54 24.97
CA TRP A 553 3.89 -42.69 25.42
C TRP A 553 4.38 -42.53 26.86
N ASN A 554 4.87 -41.35 27.25
CA ASN A 554 5.38 -41.15 28.60
C ASN A 554 4.27 -41.31 29.65
N THR A 555 3.10 -40.73 29.40
CA THR A 555 1.92 -40.91 30.28
C THR A 555 1.43 -42.35 30.27
N TYR A 556 1.28 -42.99 29.11
CA TYR A 556 0.86 -44.38 29.01
C TYR A 556 1.82 -45.35 29.71
N LEU A 557 3.13 -45.20 29.51
CA LEU A 557 4.15 -46.08 30.09
C LEU A 557 4.24 -45.90 31.61
N THR A 558 4.29 -44.67 32.12
CA THR A 558 4.29 -44.43 33.58
C THR A 558 3.07 -45.03 34.26
N LYS A 559 1.87 -44.81 33.69
CA LYS A 559 0.62 -45.36 34.21
C LYS A 559 0.55 -46.89 34.11
N PHE A 560 1.12 -47.47 33.06
CA PHE A 560 1.20 -48.91 32.91
C PHE A 560 2.12 -49.54 33.97
N ILE A 561 3.26 -48.90 34.26
CA ILE A 561 4.24 -49.33 35.27
C ILE A 561 3.63 -49.28 36.67
N ASP A 562 3.02 -48.15 37.05
CA ASP A 562 2.43 -47.95 38.39
C ASP A 562 1.38 -49.02 38.72
N ARG A 563 0.63 -49.50 37.72
CA ARG A 563 -0.45 -50.47 37.93
C ARG A 563 0.02 -51.92 37.85
N TYR A 564 0.79 -52.28 36.83
CA TYR A 564 1.11 -53.68 36.58
C TYR A 564 2.41 -54.14 37.20
N GLY A 565 3.33 -53.25 37.60
CA GLY A 565 4.54 -53.52 38.37
C GLY A 565 5.35 -54.71 37.85
N GLY A 566 4.96 -55.94 38.21
CA GLY A 566 5.54 -57.19 37.72
C GLY A 566 4.58 -58.28 37.16
N LYS A 567 3.25 -58.06 37.10
CA LYS A 567 2.30 -59.12 36.69
C LYS A 567 2.31 -59.44 35.19
N LYS A 568 2.71 -58.50 34.33
CA LYS A 568 2.71 -58.66 32.85
C LYS A 568 3.96 -58.01 32.24
N LEU A 569 5.14 -58.46 32.65
CA LEU A 569 6.43 -57.93 32.20
C LEU A 569 6.64 -58.04 30.69
N GLU A 570 6.30 -59.18 30.07
CA GLU A 570 6.48 -59.33 28.61
C GLU A 570 5.62 -58.34 27.81
N ARG A 571 4.38 -58.09 28.25
CA ARG A 571 3.53 -57.06 27.62
C ARG A 571 4.14 -55.66 27.80
N ALA A 572 4.72 -55.36 28.97
CA ALA A 572 5.41 -54.09 29.19
C ALA A 572 6.59 -53.95 28.20
N ARG A 573 7.38 -55.01 28.02
CA ARG A 573 8.50 -55.04 27.06
C ARG A 573 8.03 -54.82 25.64
N ASP A 574 6.99 -55.52 25.20
CA ASP A 574 6.42 -55.33 23.85
C ASP A 574 5.97 -53.88 23.64
N LEU A 575 5.35 -53.25 24.65
CA LEU A 575 4.99 -51.84 24.62
C LEU A 575 6.21 -50.91 24.52
N PHE A 576 7.26 -51.18 25.29
CA PHE A 576 8.50 -50.41 25.24
C PHE A 576 9.22 -50.56 23.90
N GLU A 577 9.28 -51.77 23.32
CA GLU A 577 9.86 -51.99 22.00
C GLU A 577 9.03 -51.29 20.91
N GLN A 578 7.69 -51.32 20.98
CA GLN A 578 6.82 -50.55 20.09
C GLN A 578 7.02 -49.03 20.23
N ALA A 579 7.28 -48.53 21.44
CA ALA A 579 7.57 -47.12 21.69
C ALA A 579 8.95 -46.70 21.17
N LEU A 580 9.90 -47.64 21.10
CA LEU A 580 11.25 -47.41 20.59
C LEU A 580 11.31 -47.54 19.05
N ASP A 581 10.43 -48.36 18.45
CA ASP A 581 10.25 -48.48 17.01
C ASP A 581 9.75 -47.17 16.39
N GLY A 582 10.69 -46.41 15.81
CA GLY A 582 10.43 -45.13 15.13
C GLY A 582 10.73 -43.88 15.97
N CYS A 583 11.31 -44.02 17.17
CA CYS A 583 11.62 -42.89 18.05
C CYS A 583 12.80 -42.02 17.53
N PRO A 584 12.65 -40.69 17.44
CA PRO A 584 13.76 -39.77 17.20
C PRO A 584 14.74 -39.71 18.39
N ALA A 585 16.04 -39.63 18.11
CA ALA A 585 17.14 -39.69 19.08
C ALA A 585 17.07 -38.67 20.25
N LYS A 586 16.28 -37.60 20.10
CA LYS A 586 16.07 -36.55 21.12
C LYS A 586 15.14 -36.98 22.26
N PHE A 587 14.18 -37.85 21.98
CA PHE A 587 13.15 -38.28 22.94
C PHE A 587 13.37 -39.70 23.45
N ALA A 588 14.27 -40.44 22.81
CA ALA A 588 14.62 -41.81 23.16
C ALA A 588 15.20 -41.91 24.59
N LYS A 589 15.97 -40.91 25.05
CA LYS A 589 16.67 -40.93 26.34
C LYS A 589 15.75 -41.22 27.53
N THR A 590 14.62 -40.54 27.63
CA THR A 590 13.68 -40.68 28.75
C THR A 590 12.93 -42.01 28.70
N ILE A 591 12.52 -42.47 27.51
CA ILE A 591 11.90 -43.78 27.32
C ILE A 591 12.86 -44.90 27.72
N TYR A 592 14.13 -44.83 27.30
CA TYR A 592 15.15 -45.80 27.70
C TYR A 592 15.44 -45.78 29.20
N LEU A 593 15.45 -44.61 29.84
CA LEU A 593 15.63 -44.53 31.30
C LEU A 593 14.44 -45.12 32.05
N LEU A 594 13.21 -44.91 31.57
CA LEU A 594 12.02 -45.54 32.13
C LEU A 594 12.04 -47.06 31.93
N TYR A 595 12.44 -47.52 30.74
CA TYR A 595 12.54 -48.95 30.45
C TYR A 595 13.60 -49.62 31.32
N ALA A 596 14.75 -48.98 31.50
CA ALA A 596 15.82 -49.49 32.34
C ALA A 596 15.42 -49.52 33.83
N LYS A 597 14.71 -48.50 34.33
CA LYS A 597 14.17 -48.52 35.70
C LYS A 597 13.18 -49.67 35.93
N LEU A 598 12.28 -49.92 34.98
CA LEU A 598 11.37 -51.06 35.07
C LEU A 598 12.14 -52.38 35.15
N GLU A 599 13.17 -52.57 34.32
CA GLU A 599 13.97 -53.79 34.32
C GLU A 599 14.91 -53.90 35.54
N GLU A 600 15.31 -52.77 36.16
CA GLU A 600 16.05 -52.76 37.44
C GLU A 600 15.14 -53.20 38.60
N GLU A 601 13.88 -52.78 38.63
CA GLU A 601 12.97 -53.03 39.75
C GLU A 601 12.27 -54.41 39.66
N TYR A 602 11.94 -54.87 38.46
CA TYR A 602 11.14 -56.07 38.25
C TYR A 602 11.76 -57.11 37.30
N GLY A 603 12.87 -56.76 36.63
CA GLY A 603 13.49 -57.56 35.58
C GLY A 603 14.78 -58.28 35.97
N LEU A 604 15.44 -58.82 34.95
CA LEU A 604 16.77 -59.44 35.07
C LEU A 604 17.84 -58.38 34.84
N ALA A 605 18.81 -58.28 35.76
CA ALA A 605 19.95 -57.36 35.68
C ALA A 605 20.72 -57.43 34.35
N ARG A 606 20.68 -58.57 33.65
CA ARG A 606 21.31 -58.74 32.32
C ARG A 606 20.54 -57.99 31.23
N HIS A 607 19.22 -58.00 31.30
CA HIS A 607 18.37 -57.30 30.34
C HIS A 607 18.45 -55.79 30.56
N ALA A 608 18.46 -55.33 31.82
CA ALA A 608 18.71 -53.92 32.15
C ALA A 608 20.02 -53.39 31.53
N MET A 609 21.11 -54.17 31.59
CA MET A 609 22.38 -53.79 30.95
C MET A 609 22.30 -53.76 29.42
N ALA A 610 21.57 -54.69 28.81
CA ALA A 610 21.35 -54.70 27.36
C ALA A 610 20.49 -53.51 26.91
N VAL A 611 19.54 -53.07 27.73
CA VAL A 611 18.73 -51.87 27.50
C VAL A 611 19.60 -50.62 27.61
N TYR A 612 20.45 -50.52 28.63
CA TYR A 612 21.39 -49.40 28.74
C TYR A 612 22.38 -49.36 27.57
N GLU A 613 22.91 -50.50 27.15
CA GLU A 613 23.81 -50.58 25.98
C GLU A 613 23.09 -50.10 24.71
N ARG A 614 21.86 -50.56 24.46
CA ARG A 614 21.03 -50.09 23.34
C ARG A 614 20.73 -48.59 23.44
N ALA A 615 20.44 -48.10 24.65
CA ALA A 615 20.23 -46.69 24.91
C ALA A 615 21.45 -45.84 24.55
N THR A 616 22.68 -46.31 24.82
CA THR A 616 23.89 -45.55 24.45
C THR A 616 24.09 -45.40 22.94
N GLN A 617 23.55 -46.31 22.13
CA GLN A 617 23.64 -46.25 20.66
C GLN A 617 22.54 -45.37 20.04
N ALA A 618 21.35 -45.40 20.62
CA ALA A 618 20.16 -44.73 20.07
C ALA A 618 20.04 -43.23 20.44
N VAL A 619 20.76 -42.75 21.47
CA VAL A 619 20.66 -41.37 21.98
C VAL A 619 21.49 -40.38 21.15
N ASP A 620 21.05 -39.11 21.12
CA ASP A 620 21.73 -38.01 20.43
C ASP A 620 23.14 -37.73 20.96
N THR A 621 24.05 -37.29 20.09
CA THR A 621 25.50 -37.13 20.35
C THR A 621 25.83 -36.23 21.53
N ALA A 622 25.02 -35.20 21.78
CA ALA A 622 25.16 -34.29 22.92
C ALA A 622 24.79 -34.95 24.26
N GLU A 623 23.82 -35.86 24.25
CA GLU A 623 23.30 -36.48 25.46
C GLU A 623 23.91 -37.85 25.77
N ARG A 624 24.63 -38.45 24.81
CA ARG A 624 25.38 -39.71 24.99
C ARG A 624 26.29 -39.68 26.21
N HIS A 625 27.00 -38.57 26.46
CA HIS A 625 27.88 -38.44 27.63
C HIS A 625 27.13 -38.61 28.96
N HIS A 626 25.90 -38.09 29.04
CA HIS A 626 25.06 -38.25 30.23
C HIS A 626 24.56 -39.70 30.38
N MET A 627 24.17 -40.34 29.27
CA MET A 627 23.74 -41.75 29.29
C MET A 627 24.88 -42.69 29.71
N PHE A 628 26.09 -42.48 29.19
CA PHE A 628 27.27 -43.26 29.61
C PHE A 628 27.57 -43.08 31.10
N ASN A 629 27.43 -41.86 31.65
CA ASN A 629 27.60 -41.64 33.08
C ASN A 629 26.56 -42.40 33.93
N ILE A 630 25.30 -42.44 33.50
CA ILE A 630 24.26 -43.22 34.17
C ILE A 630 24.56 -44.71 34.06
N TYR A 631 24.91 -45.19 32.87
CA TYR A 631 25.24 -46.59 32.62
C TYR A 631 26.43 -47.06 33.45
N ILE A 632 27.50 -46.25 33.56
CA ILE A 632 28.68 -46.55 34.37
C ILE A 632 28.32 -46.63 35.86
N LYS A 633 27.53 -45.67 36.37
CA LYS A 633 27.09 -45.67 37.78
C LYS A 633 26.28 -46.93 38.10
N ARG A 634 25.31 -47.27 37.24
CA ARG A 634 24.46 -48.45 37.43
C ARG A 634 25.20 -49.77 37.25
N ALA A 635 26.11 -49.85 36.28
CA ALA A 635 26.96 -51.02 36.09
C ALA A 635 27.90 -51.26 37.28
N ALA A 636 28.43 -50.19 37.88
CA ALA A 636 29.23 -50.28 39.10
C ALA A 636 28.43 -50.81 40.29
N GLU A 637 27.16 -50.42 40.42
CA GLU A 637 26.26 -50.86 41.49
C GLU A 637 25.87 -52.34 41.36
N ILE A 638 25.62 -52.82 40.13
CA ILE A 638 25.04 -54.16 39.89
C ILE A 638 26.09 -55.26 39.72
N TYR A 639 27.16 -55.01 38.94
CA TYR A 639 28.18 -56.03 38.60
C TYR A 639 29.57 -55.73 39.19
N GLY A 640 29.72 -54.60 39.87
CA GLY A 640 31.00 -54.15 40.40
C GLY A 640 31.91 -53.49 39.36
N VAL A 641 33.05 -52.98 39.86
CA VAL A 641 33.94 -52.08 39.10
C VAL A 641 34.59 -52.78 37.90
N THR A 642 34.74 -54.11 37.91
CA THR A 642 35.39 -54.87 36.82
C THR A 642 34.62 -54.82 35.50
N TYR A 643 33.28 -54.82 35.54
CA TYR A 643 32.44 -54.75 34.34
C TYR A 643 32.42 -53.35 33.73
N THR A 644 32.65 -52.30 34.53
CA THR A 644 32.68 -50.91 34.06
C THR A 644 33.80 -50.63 33.06
N ARG A 645 34.84 -51.48 33.02
CA ARG A 645 35.96 -51.37 32.07
C ARG A 645 35.51 -51.44 30.62
N ALA A 646 34.67 -52.43 30.28
CA ALA A 646 34.16 -52.60 28.92
C ALA A 646 33.28 -51.41 28.49
N ILE A 647 32.59 -50.80 29.45
CA ILE A 647 31.73 -49.64 29.23
C ILE A 647 32.58 -48.40 28.94
N TYR A 648 33.66 -48.17 29.70
CA TYR A 648 34.57 -47.06 29.44
C TYR A 648 35.25 -47.19 28.07
N GLN A 649 35.67 -48.39 27.67
CA GLN A 649 36.23 -48.62 26.34
C GLN A 649 35.24 -48.27 25.22
N LYS A 650 33.99 -48.76 25.32
CA LYS A 650 32.92 -48.41 24.37
C LYS A 650 32.57 -46.92 24.37
N ALA A 651 32.59 -46.28 25.54
CA ALA A 651 32.34 -44.84 25.65
C ALA A 651 33.39 -44.03 24.90
N ILE A 652 34.66 -44.43 24.98
CA ILE A 652 35.79 -43.76 24.32
C ILE A 652 35.70 -43.87 22.79
N GLU A 653 35.22 -45.00 22.26
CA GLU A 653 35.06 -45.21 20.81
C GLU A 653 33.89 -44.41 20.20
N VAL A 654 32.82 -44.17 20.97
CA VAL A 654 31.55 -43.61 20.45
C VAL A 654 31.40 -42.11 20.72
N LEU A 655 32.09 -41.56 21.73
CA LEU A 655 31.94 -40.17 22.16
C LEU A 655 32.78 -39.18 21.32
N PRO A 656 32.30 -37.95 21.08
CA PRO A 656 33.10 -36.87 20.52
C PRO A 656 34.31 -36.51 21.38
N ASP A 657 35.36 -35.98 20.75
CA ASP A 657 36.68 -35.73 21.33
C ASP A 657 36.70 -34.90 22.63
N GLU A 658 35.71 -34.05 22.88
CA GLU A 658 35.61 -33.29 24.14
C GLU A 658 35.09 -34.14 25.30
N ASN A 659 34.09 -34.99 25.03
CA ASN A 659 33.42 -35.82 26.03
C ASN A 659 34.16 -37.13 26.29
N SER A 660 34.90 -37.65 25.33
CA SER A 660 35.79 -38.80 25.49
C SER A 660 36.92 -38.49 26.47
N ARG A 661 37.43 -37.24 26.50
CA ARG A 661 38.49 -36.81 27.44
C ARG A 661 38.07 -36.94 28.91
N ASP A 662 36.89 -36.44 29.30
CA ASP A 662 36.40 -36.57 30.68
C ASP A 662 36.21 -38.05 31.06
N MET A 663 35.71 -38.86 30.13
CA MET A 663 35.55 -40.31 30.35
C MET A 663 36.89 -41.03 30.50
N CYS A 664 37.92 -40.68 29.72
CA CYS A 664 39.24 -41.28 29.85
C CYS A 664 39.93 -40.91 31.17
N VAL A 665 39.77 -39.66 31.66
CA VAL A 665 40.31 -39.25 32.97
C VAL A 665 39.64 -40.03 34.10
N ARG A 666 38.32 -40.18 34.07
CA ARG A 666 37.58 -41.00 35.05
C ARG A 666 37.94 -42.49 34.96
N PHE A 667 38.17 -42.99 33.76
CA PHE A 667 38.63 -44.37 33.54
C PHE A 667 40.02 -44.61 34.12
N ALA A 668 40.95 -43.67 33.92
CA ALA A 668 42.30 -43.75 34.49
C ALA A 668 42.29 -43.63 36.02
N ASP A 669 41.44 -42.77 36.59
CA ASP A 669 41.28 -42.67 38.04
C ASP A 669 40.68 -43.95 38.64
N MET A 670 39.74 -44.60 37.95
CA MET A 670 39.18 -45.88 38.39
C MET A 670 40.22 -47.01 38.35
N GLU A 671 40.98 -47.15 37.26
CA GLU A 671 42.05 -48.17 37.17
C GLU A 671 43.19 -47.90 38.17
N SER A 672 43.47 -46.63 38.48
CA SER A 672 44.44 -46.28 39.52
C SER A 672 43.98 -46.72 40.92
N LYS A 673 42.66 -46.67 41.19
CA LYS A 673 42.07 -47.15 42.45
C LYS A 673 42.03 -48.67 42.54
N LEU A 674 41.99 -49.37 41.40
CA LEU A 674 42.09 -50.83 41.34
C LEU A 674 43.54 -51.34 41.37
N GLY A 675 44.53 -50.45 41.30
CA GLY A 675 45.97 -50.78 41.42
C GLY A 675 46.69 -51.07 40.08
N GLU A 676 45.99 -50.97 38.94
CA GLU A 676 46.52 -51.25 37.60
C GLU A 676 47.16 -49.99 36.98
N ILE A 677 48.33 -49.61 37.50
CA ILE A 677 49.02 -48.36 37.15
C ILE A 677 49.42 -48.31 35.67
N ASP A 678 49.84 -49.43 35.09
CA ASP A 678 50.32 -49.47 33.70
C ASP A 678 49.17 -49.27 32.70
N ARG A 679 47.97 -49.73 33.03
CA ARG A 679 46.77 -49.44 32.24
C ARG A 679 46.35 -47.98 32.39
N ALA A 680 46.42 -47.43 33.60
CA ALA A 680 46.18 -46.01 33.82
C ALA A 680 47.15 -45.14 32.98
N ARG A 681 48.43 -45.51 32.89
CA ARG A 681 49.42 -44.86 32.02
C ARG A 681 49.05 -44.96 30.54
N ALA A 682 48.64 -46.14 30.07
CA ALA A 682 48.19 -46.34 28.69
C ALA A 682 46.98 -45.45 28.35
N ILE A 683 46.01 -45.35 29.27
CA ILE A 683 44.83 -44.48 29.12
C ILE A 683 45.26 -43.01 29.09
N TYR A 684 46.16 -42.56 29.97
CA TYR A 684 46.68 -41.18 29.94
C TYR A 684 47.45 -40.86 28.66
N SER A 685 48.19 -41.83 28.10
CA SER A 685 48.85 -41.69 26.80
C SER A 685 47.85 -41.57 25.65
N TYR A 686 46.70 -42.23 25.75
CA TYR A 686 45.63 -42.10 24.79
C TYR A 686 44.87 -40.75 24.95
N CYS A 687 44.64 -40.30 26.20
CA CYS A 687 44.09 -38.97 26.49
C CYS A 687 44.91 -37.84 25.86
N SER A 688 46.24 -37.95 25.89
CA SER A 688 47.13 -36.90 25.39
C SER A 688 47.08 -36.77 23.88
N GLN A 689 46.90 -37.88 23.15
CA GLN A 689 46.73 -37.89 21.69
C GLN A 689 45.45 -37.20 21.25
N ILE A 690 44.38 -37.30 22.05
CA ILE A 690 43.08 -36.63 21.77
C ILE A 690 43.11 -35.15 22.18
N CYS A 691 44.00 -34.74 23.09
CA CYS A 691 44.06 -33.37 23.60
C CYS A 691 44.93 -32.45 22.73
N ASP A 692 44.39 -31.95 21.62
CA ASP A 692 45.05 -30.90 20.85
C ASP A 692 45.12 -29.57 21.65
N PRO A 693 46.32 -29.03 21.97
CA PRO A 693 46.45 -27.81 22.78
C PRO A 693 45.98 -26.53 22.09
N ARG A 694 45.78 -26.56 20.76
CA ARG A 694 45.54 -25.37 19.91
C ARG A 694 44.07 -24.95 19.84
N VAL A 695 43.12 -25.87 20.05
CA VAL A 695 41.67 -25.57 19.96
C VAL A 695 41.17 -24.79 21.20
N ARG A 696 41.84 -24.90 22.35
CA ARG A 696 41.32 -24.42 23.65
C ARG A 696 41.83 -23.05 24.12
N ARG A 697 42.41 -22.22 23.24
CA ARG A 697 42.74 -20.82 23.60
C ARG A 697 41.52 -19.89 23.64
N GLY A 698 40.34 -20.31 23.18
CA GLY A 698 39.16 -19.45 23.04
C GLY A 698 38.05 -19.57 24.11
N ALA A 699 38.04 -20.58 24.98
CA ALA A 699 36.96 -20.77 25.97
C ALA A 699 37.54 -20.85 27.39
N ALA A 700 37.82 -19.68 27.97
CA ALA A 700 38.28 -19.52 29.34
C ALA A 700 37.09 -19.17 30.26
N VAL A 701 36.18 -20.11 30.54
CA VAL A 701 35.19 -19.96 31.61
C VAL A 701 34.84 -21.36 32.17
N PHE A 702 35.13 -21.56 33.46
CA PHE A 702 34.77 -22.69 34.37
C PHE A 702 35.38 -24.09 34.14
N SER A 703 36.57 -24.31 34.73
CA SER A 703 36.94 -25.46 35.60
C SER A 703 38.32 -25.14 36.24
N PRO A 704 38.56 -25.41 37.54
CA PRO A 704 39.69 -24.80 38.26
C PRO A 704 41.07 -25.25 37.72
N PRO A 705 42.12 -24.42 37.90
CA PRO A 705 43.49 -24.68 37.42
C PRO A 705 44.18 -25.90 38.08
N ALA A 706 43.51 -26.59 39.02
CA ALA A 706 44.04 -27.74 39.73
C ALA A 706 44.27 -28.96 38.83
N ASP A 707 43.47 -29.17 37.79
CA ASP A 707 43.57 -30.36 36.94
C ASP A 707 44.70 -30.26 35.89
N ARG A 708 45.02 -29.05 35.41
CA ARG A 708 46.18 -28.85 34.51
C ARG A 708 47.49 -29.15 35.23
N GLN A 709 47.65 -28.66 36.46
CA GLN A 709 48.81 -28.98 37.26
C GLN A 709 48.80 -30.43 37.72
N ARG A 710 47.66 -31.02 38.13
CA ARG A 710 47.60 -32.43 38.55
C ARG A 710 47.85 -33.42 37.42
N VAL A 711 47.32 -33.22 36.22
CA VAL A 711 47.54 -34.12 35.08
C VAL A 711 48.97 -34.01 34.59
N VAL A 712 49.50 -32.78 34.38
CA VAL A 712 50.90 -32.61 33.96
C VAL A 712 51.86 -33.09 35.06
N SER A 713 51.61 -32.81 36.34
CA SER A 713 52.48 -33.27 37.43
C SER A 713 52.36 -34.77 37.74
N ARG A 714 51.18 -35.41 37.55
CA ARG A 714 51.06 -36.88 37.64
C ARG A 714 51.70 -37.57 36.43
N VAL A 715 51.50 -37.05 35.22
CA VAL A 715 52.10 -37.61 33.99
C VAL A 715 53.62 -37.47 34.03
N VAL A 716 54.16 -36.31 34.46
CA VAL A 716 55.59 -36.08 34.64
C VAL A 716 56.18 -36.92 35.79
N ARG A 717 55.41 -37.17 36.88
CA ARG A 717 55.83 -38.11 37.94
C ARG A 717 55.77 -39.58 37.52
N PHE A 718 54.91 -39.95 36.57
CA PHE A 718 54.73 -41.35 36.16
C PHE A 718 55.58 -41.77 34.95
N LEU A 719 55.96 -40.83 34.08
CA LEU A 719 56.79 -41.06 32.87
C LEU A 719 58.26 -40.67 33.05
N GLY A 720 58.78 -40.78 34.28
CA GLY A 720 60.19 -40.47 34.59
C GLY A 720 61.17 -41.13 33.62
N ASP A 721 62.04 -40.30 33.05
CA ASP A 721 63.35 -40.62 32.44
C ASP A 721 63.43 -41.21 31.03
N SER A 722 62.53 -40.87 30.11
CA SER A 722 62.79 -41.11 28.67
C SER A 722 62.06 -40.13 27.76
N ILE A 723 62.68 -38.97 27.46
CA ILE A 723 62.68 -38.20 26.18
C ILE A 723 63.40 -36.83 26.42
N PRO A 724 64.21 -36.30 25.48
CA PRO A 724 65.14 -35.19 25.76
C PRO A 724 64.47 -33.81 25.94
N TYR A 725 65.04 -33.02 26.83
CA TYR A 725 64.80 -31.61 27.15
C TYR A 725 64.98 -30.64 25.96
N ALA A 726 64.17 -30.74 24.91
CA ALA A 726 64.30 -29.86 23.72
C ALA A 726 63.02 -29.10 23.30
N CYS A 727 61.95 -29.10 24.10
CA CYS A 727 60.73 -28.34 23.76
C CYS A 727 60.15 -27.49 24.90
N LEU A 728 60.94 -27.20 25.94
CA LEU A 728 60.52 -26.37 27.09
C LEU A 728 61.19 -24.99 27.15
N SER A 729 61.91 -24.57 26.11
CA SER A 729 62.43 -23.22 25.99
C SER A 729 61.69 -22.44 24.90
N LEU A 730 60.47 -21.97 25.22
CA LEU A 730 59.89 -20.76 24.62
C LEU A 730 58.62 -20.39 25.40
N SER A 731 58.51 -19.11 25.73
CA SER A 731 57.42 -18.41 26.45
C SER A 731 57.40 -18.50 27.98
N VAL A 732 58.39 -17.84 28.61
CA VAL A 732 58.09 -16.94 29.75
C VAL A 732 58.40 -15.52 29.26
N PHE A 733 57.39 -14.87 28.69
CA PHE A 733 57.11 -13.44 28.73
C PHE A 733 55.65 -13.24 28.33
#